data_AF-A0A653BLL4-F1
#
_entry.id   AF-A0A653BLL4-F1
#
_cell.length_a   1.000
_cell.length_b   1.000
_cell.length_c   1.000
_cell.angle_alpha   90.00
_cell.angle_beta   90.00
_cell.angle_gamma   90.00
#
_symmetry.space_group_name_H-M   'P 1'
#
loop_
_entity.id
_entity.type
_entity.pdbx_description
1 polymer ?
#
loop_
_entity_poly.entity_id
_entity_poly.type
_entity_poly.pdbx_seq_one_letter_code
_entity_poly.pdbx_strand_id
1 'polypeptide(L)'
;YAEHACANGRCVPLHRYCDGRDDCGDGSDEPRYCTKCNRTYYGVVGRTYDLELHRPKEDKIPFICHLTFTAAGGQFGDLIQVTFDSFTLGRFVSFTGDGCPDGSLQIVESGRPRVGGAWCGTTWGPAVYYSETDSVTLHVQLLKLSKVESGYNFDYRMEYKFLKRNSATVRYGGGIPSVFYNSSSSPSFSSIVSSVTSPEPAPVPPEPPEPEPEYYLGDLISGTYCSRIFSDCDRKHCRLQSPNFPGIYPRNLTCYYAVRQHEIPPGKHALITVRQPKGQLIQIRSESALHGTASTHELRVWESCDDVQDYVVIYDGYTTRDPVILKFCGGGEPVPKTVSSGHELLVEFSTSPYGTFLQPSPPKSLHGFQLEVEVEFVDQQAPSYMRQKKNCEFWVRGTDKGVIESPVHSLPANTTCLYHFQGLDAAVSPSPVPYRPMNARYPDWRHMGMILPPPRYRVWLSVVKFHAGGSWDPKQTEQVCRSYLNVWDGQLWTPSNCDGLYCGTREKPRGRTGSSIATGKKNVTLLARFCKERVPRSCEHSLLANDTRYPRPCSLAESFLTSGDSLTLELKLADSSALRPVTFKALYEFVDLHVDGEPFGEGPCSRRFGFTTSNKVPDEGVSTANEEDRQQKFRSPRDVFLYGRGGARNLSCVYRFESPPDLRVKLTLTSVVVLRRRCETRSSGGRLECVGEMTPSATVSLHEKPWPDVPPVERHCLCHVRSQTLLPFTYVSASNVVEIRFNVVGMNASDDFDTLSFEGTWKFIKTPSCSKELRYKGASGQLVFTHPPHHSEANCESNPRVIVPSPNKYIYVKIKGLIMKHSSRMGNNTIRTVNTGQRCDIATRIIVHTALYTAVICPTPNSYRDHLVEVFSEGWHLKSDQNHVIIRDMAFDKLEIDRLGKELPRTIAIEFYGKEEGEYVVNWLELTRRRDVPPNGLSLFLMKTDDCRYRCPELDACINPSVWCDGIEDCPSGVDEALSHCSLLLNLPPLYLALGISGLIVAFVASVLLIWRACKRRRPRSILQTRLKSLSSSDTGIVDEKGIIC
;
A
#
# COMPACT_ATOMS: atom_id res chain seq x y z
N TYR A 1 -5.37 -35.49 -71.04
CA TYR A 1 -6.01 -34.28 -70.50
C TYR A 1 -5.12 -33.05 -70.57
N ALA A 2 -3.83 -33.13 -70.22
CA ALA A 2 -2.89 -31.99 -70.36
C ALA A 2 -2.25 -31.86 -71.76
N GLU A 3 -2.53 -32.79 -72.67
CA GLU A 3 -1.94 -32.90 -74.00
C GLU A 3 -3.05 -33.04 -75.06
N HIS A 4 -2.79 -32.50 -76.24
CA HIS A 4 -3.60 -32.57 -77.46
C HIS A 4 -2.99 -33.59 -78.43
N ALA A 5 -3.81 -34.46 -79.01
CA ALA A 5 -3.38 -35.46 -79.98
C ALA A 5 -3.45 -34.91 -81.41
N CYS A 6 -2.31 -34.83 -82.08
CA CYS A 6 -2.16 -34.48 -83.49
C CYS A 6 -2.78 -35.55 -84.41
N ALA A 7 -3.08 -35.21 -85.67
CA ALA A 7 -3.60 -36.18 -86.63
C ALA A 7 -2.58 -37.29 -86.97
N ASN A 8 -1.28 -36.97 -86.92
CA ASN A 8 -0.18 -37.93 -87.06
C ASN A 8 0.07 -38.82 -85.82
N GLY A 9 -0.74 -38.71 -84.76
CA GLY A 9 -0.64 -39.52 -83.54
C GLY A 9 0.40 -39.05 -82.52
N ARG A 10 1.12 -37.94 -82.78
CA ARG A 10 1.95 -37.26 -81.76
C ARG A 10 1.07 -36.51 -80.77
N CYS A 11 1.57 -36.31 -79.55
CA CYS A 11 0.89 -35.50 -78.54
C CYS A 11 1.70 -34.23 -78.25
N VAL A 12 1.05 -33.08 -78.35
CA VAL A 12 1.63 -31.77 -77.97
C VAL A 12 0.92 -31.26 -76.71
N PRO A 13 1.61 -30.56 -75.80
CA PRO A 13 0.95 -29.96 -74.64
C PRO A 13 -0.17 -28.99 -75.04
N LEU A 14 -1.25 -28.94 -74.25
CA LEU A 14 -2.43 -28.13 -74.60
C LEU A 14 -2.15 -26.62 -74.73
N HIS A 15 -1.11 -26.10 -74.07
CA HIS A 15 -0.69 -24.70 -74.19
C HIS A 15 -0.05 -24.34 -75.55
N ARG A 16 0.53 -25.34 -76.23
CA ARG A 16 1.15 -25.21 -77.57
C ARG A 16 0.15 -25.29 -78.70
N TYR A 17 -1.01 -25.89 -78.45
CA TYR A 17 -2.07 -25.92 -79.43
C TYR A 17 -2.55 -24.48 -79.73
N CYS A 18 -2.35 -24.03 -80.97
CA CYS A 18 -2.74 -22.73 -81.48
C CYS A 18 -1.89 -21.57 -80.95
N ASP A 19 -0.58 -21.80 -80.87
CA ASP A 19 0.46 -20.84 -80.51
C ASP A 19 1.17 -20.18 -81.70
N GLY A 20 0.78 -20.53 -82.92
CA GLY A 20 1.32 -20.02 -84.19
C GLY A 20 2.51 -20.81 -84.73
N ARG A 21 2.86 -21.95 -84.13
CA ARG A 21 3.96 -22.84 -84.57
C ARG A 21 3.42 -24.24 -84.85
N ASP A 22 3.92 -24.88 -85.89
CA ASP A 22 3.60 -26.28 -86.20
C ASP A 22 4.49 -27.21 -85.36
N ASP A 23 4.04 -27.53 -84.14
CA ASP A 23 4.69 -28.48 -83.24
C ASP A 23 4.33 -29.93 -83.58
N CYS A 24 3.17 -30.17 -84.20
CA CYS A 24 2.80 -31.50 -84.67
C CYS A 24 3.69 -31.96 -85.85
N GLY A 25 4.15 -31.01 -86.69
CA GLY A 25 4.88 -31.22 -87.93
C GLY A 25 3.98 -31.54 -89.14
N ASP A 26 2.66 -31.58 -88.93
CA ASP A 26 1.62 -31.78 -89.94
C ASP A 26 0.58 -30.65 -89.95
N GLY A 27 0.78 -29.62 -89.14
CA GLY A 27 -0.11 -28.47 -88.96
C GLY A 27 -1.43 -28.77 -88.25
N SER A 28 -1.61 -29.97 -87.68
CA SER A 28 -2.87 -30.36 -87.00
C SER A 28 -3.17 -29.52 -85.76
N ASP A 29 -2.13 -28.96 -85.16
CA ASP A 29 -2.19 -28.05 -84.02
C ASP A 29 -2.53 -26.60 -84.38
N GLU A 30 -2.47 -26.22 -85.67
CA GLU A 30 -2.69 -24.85 -86.15
C GLU A 30 -3.82 -24.74 -87.21
N PRO A 31 -5.07 -25.18 -86.92
CA PRO A 31 -6.15 -25.05 -87.88
C PRO A 31 -6.54 -23.58 -88.14
N ARG A 32 -7.02 -23.29 -89.34
CA ARG A 32 -7.30 -21.92 -89.88
C ARG A 32 -8.19 -21.00 -89.03
N TYR A 33 -8.92 -21.54 -88.04
CA TYR A 33 -9.78 -20.78 -87.12
C TYR A 33 -9.48 -21.09 -85.64
N CYS A 34 -8.25 -21.48 -85.32
CA CYS A 34 -7.93 -21.82 -83.96
C CYS A 34 -7.80 -20.59 -83.03
N THR A 35 -8.10 -20.80 -81.75
CA THR A 35 -7.97 -19.79 -80.69
C THR A 35 -7.62 -20.46 -79.37
N LYS A 36 -6.74 -19.84 -78.57
CA LYS A 36 -6.47 -20.24 -77.19
C LYS A 36 -7.64 -19.91 -76.25
N CYS A 37 -8.56 -19.05 -76.67
CA CYS A 37 -9.71 -18.62 -75.88
C CYS A 37 -10.83 -19.67 -75.82
N ASN A 38 -11.63 -19.59 -74.76
CA ASN A 38 -12.77 -20.46 -74.45
C ASN A 38 -12.35 -21.94 -74.29
N ARG A 39 -11.24 -22.17 -73.57
CA ARG A 39 -10.66 -23.50 -73.34
C ARG A 39 -10.41 -23.76 -71.86
N THR A 40 -10.42 -25.05 -71.52
CA THR A 40 -10.05 -25.56 -70.20
C THR A 40 -8.68 -26.22 -70.25
N TYR A 41 -7.76 -25.70 -69.44
CA TYR A 41 -6.39 -26.13 -69.30
C TYR A 41 -6.22 -27.04 -68.08
N TYR A 42 -5.46 -28.11 -68.28
CA TYR A 42 -5.06 -29.06 -67.25
C TYR A 42 -3.53 -29.14 -67.21
N GLY A 43 -2.99 -29.60 -66.10
CA GLY A 43 -1.54 -29.77 -65.96
C GLY A 43 -1.16 -30.76 -64.87
N VAL A 44 0.12 -31.10 -64.86
CA VAL A 44 0.72 -32.02 -63.89
C VAL A 44 1.49 -31.23 -62.84
N VAL A 45 1.41 -31.66 -61.58
CA VAL A 45 2.14 -31.01 -60.48
C VAL A 45 3.64 -30.92 -60.76
N GLY A 46 4.24 -29.75 -60.50
CA GLY A 46 5.67 -29.51 -60.67
C GLY A 46 6.12 -29.12 -62.08
N ARG A 47 5.21 -29.12 -63.07
CA ARG A 47 5.46 -28.54 -64.40
C ARG A 47 4.92 -27.12 -64.49
N THR A 48 5.60 -26.30 -65.27
CA THR A 48 5.20 -24.92 -65.60
C THR A 48 4.81 -24.86 -67.06
N TYR A 49 3.72 -24.16 -67.36
CA TYR A 49 3.19 -24.01 -68.71
C TYR A 49 3.06 -22.52 -69.04
N ASP A 50 3.54 -22.11 -70.20
CA ASP A 50 3.47 -20.75 -70.70
C ASP A 50 2.26 -20.56 -71.64
N LEU A 51 1.61 -19.39 -71.56
CA LEU A 51 0.47 -19.02 -72.38
C LEU A 51 0.54 -17.54 -72.75
N GLU A 52 0.67 -17.28 -74.04
CA GLU A 52 0.63 -15.94 -74.63
C GLU A 52 -0.64 -15.76 -75.47
N LEU A 53 -1.36 -14.66 -75.25
CA LEU A 53 -2.47 -14.22 -76.11
C LEU A 53 -1.97 -13.15 -77.07
N HIS A 54 -2.15 -13.38 -78.36
CA HIS A 54 -1.78 -12.40 -79.39
C HIS A 54 -2.80 -11.25 -79.48
N ARG A 55 -2.30 -10.08 -79.86
CA ARG A 55 -3.12 -8.88 -80.06
C ARG A 55 -4.25 -9.14 -81.07
N PRO A 56 -5.52 -8.89 -80.69
CA PRO A 56 -6.65 -9.05 -81.62
C PRO A 56 -6.60 -7.98 -82.72
N LYS A 57 -7.09 -8.33 -83.91
CA LYS A 57 -7.28 -7.39 -85.02
C LYS A 57 -8.40 -6.40 -84.68
N GLU A 58 -8.34 -5.17 -85.20
CA GLU A 58 -9.33 -4.12 -84.93
C GLU A 58 -10.76 -4.55 -85.28
N ASP A 59 -10.93 -5.29 -86.38
CA ASP A 59 -12.22 -5.83 -86.84
C ASP A 59 -12.83 -6.90 -85.91
N LYS A 60 -12.08 -7.37 -84.91
CA LYS A 60 -12.47 -8.42 -83.96
C LYS A 60 -12.74 -7.90 -82.55
N ILE A 61 -12.98 -6.60 -82.40
CA ILE A 61 -13.37 -5.94 -81.14
C ILE A 61 -14.91 -5.81 -81.07
N PRO A 62 -15.56 -6.06 -79.92
CA PRO A 62 -14.99 -6.41 -78.62
C PRO A 62 -14.38 -7.81 -78.59
N PHE A 63 -13.15 -7.91 -78.07
CA PHE A 63 -12.45 -9.18 -77.91
C PHE A 63 -12.74 -9.74 -76.51
N ILE A 64 -13.32 -10.93 -76.46
CA ILE A 64 -13.67 -11.63 -75.21
C ILE A 64 -12.98 -13.00 -75.24
N CYS A 65 -12.23 -13.30 -74.18
CA CYS A 65 -11.45 -14.53 -74.06
C CYS A 65 -11.65 -15.13 -72.66
N HIS A 66 -12.14 -16.38 -72.60
CA HIS A 66 -12.26 -17.13 -71.35
C HIS A 66 -11.19 -18.22 -71.28
N LEU A 67 -10.30 -18.16 -70.28
CA LEU A 67 -9.31 -19.20 -70.02
C LEU A 67 -9.66 -19.89 -68.71
N THR A 68 -10.05 -21.16 -68.76
CA THR A 68 -10.38 -21.95 -67.57
C THR A 68 -9.21 -22.86 -67.23
N PHE A 69 -8.86 -22.96 -65.96
CA PHE A 69 -7.84 -23.89 -65.44
C PHE A 69 -8.53 -24.78 -64.41
N THR A 70 -8.31 -26.10 -64.47
CA THR A 70 -8.97 -27.05 -63.56
C THR A 70 -7.97 -28.07 -63.03
N ALA A 71 -7.84 -28.11 -61.70
CA ALA A 71 -7.01 -29.01 -60.92
C ALA A 71 -7.84 -30.22 -60.49
N ALA A 72 -7.59 -31.38 -61.08
CA ALA A 72 -8.42 -32.58 -60.86
C ALA A 72 -8.05 -33.38 -59.59
N GLY A 73 -7.16 -32.86 -58.74
CA GLY A 73 -6.67 -33.53 -57.54
C GLY A 73 -5.51 -34.50 -57.80
N GLY A 74 -4.79 -34.86 -56.73
CA GLY A 74 -3.76 -35.92 -56.76
C GLY A 74 -2.52 -35.55 -57.58
N GLN A 75 -2.32 -36.21 -58.73
CA GLN A 75 -1.20 -35.90 -59.65
C GLN A 75 -1.45 -34.62 -60.48
N PHE A 76 -2.69 -34.15 -60.52
CA PHE A 76 -3.10 -32.94 -61.25
C PHE A 76 -3.21 -31.71 -60.35
N GLY A 77 -2.80 -31.83 -59.09
CA GLY A 77 -2.77 -30.75 -58.10
C GLY A 77 -4.13 -30.43 -57.50
N ASP A 78 -4.10 -29.66 -56.42
CA ASP A 78 -5.28 -29.21 -55.68
C ASP A 78 -5.47 -27.68 -55.79
N LEU A 79 -4.37 -26.96 -56.06
CA LEU A 79 -4.30 -25.51 -56.15
C LEU A 79 -3.67 -25.11 -57.49
N ILE A 80 -4.04 -23.95 -57.99
CA ILE A 80 -3.56 -23.40 -59.25
C ILE A 80 -2.79 -22.12 -58.93
N GLN A 81 -1.56 -22.04 -59.42
CA GLN A 81 -0.77 -20.81 -59.44
C GLN A 81 -0.81 -20.25 -60.86
N VAL A 82 -1.23 -19.00 -61.00
CA VAL A 82 -1.16 -18.22 -62.24
C VAL A 82 -0.18 -17.07 -62.03
N THR A 83 0.82 -16.96 -62.89
CA THR A 83 1.80 -15.88 -62.89
C THR A 83 1.60 -15.05 -64.16
N PHE A 84 1.40 -13.74 -64.06
CA PHE A 84 1.32 -12.84 -65.19
C PHE A 84 2.69 -12.19 -65.42
N ASP A 85 3.43 -12.61 -66.45
CA ASP A 85 4.79 -12.13 -66.72
C ASP A 85 4.79 -10.76 -67.40
N SER A 86 3.92 -10.58 -68.40
CA SER A 86 3.64 -9.29 -69.02
C SER A 86 2.13 -9.10 -69.17
N PHE A 87 1.64 -7.96 -68.70
CA PHE A 87 0.23 -7.62 -68.77
C PHE A 87 0.08 -6.15 -69.15
N THR A 88 -0.42 -5.91 -70.36
CA THR A 88 -0.91 -4.62 -70.83
C THR A 88 -2.31 -4.82 -71.39
N LEU A 89 -3.31 -4.22 -70.74
CA LEU A 89 -4.70 -4.34 -71.13
C LEU A 89 -5.40 -2.99 -70.93
N GLY A 90 -5.51 -2.20 -72.01
CA GLY A 90 -6.16 -0.90 -71.99
C GLY A 90 -5.51 0.13 -71.05
N ARG A 91 -6.16 1.29 -70.88
CA ARG A 91 -5.71 2.34 -69.94
C ARG A 91 -6.37 2.17 -68.57
N PHE A 92 -5.59 2.42 -67.51
CA PHE A 92 -6.09 2.56 -66.15
C PHE A 92 -6.30 4.05 -65.81
N VAL A 93 -7.47 4.41 -65.27
CA VAL A 93 -7.84 5.80 -64.97
C VAL A 93 -7.90 6.06 -63.47
N SER A 94 -8.64 5.26 -62.71
CA SER A 94 -8.80 5.43 -61.27
C SER A 94 -9.21 4.12 -60.57
N PHE A 95 -9.06 4.09 -59.25
CA PHE A 95 -9.44 2.95 -58.41
C PHE A 95 -10.94 2.93 -58.07
N THR A 96 -11.63 4.08 -58.13
CA THR A 96 -12.98 4.27 -57.58
C THR A 96 -14.06 4.54 -58.64
N GLY A 97 -13.74 5.21 -59.76
CA GLY A 97 -14.71 5.56 -60.84
C GLY A 97 -14.15 5.44 -62.26
N ASP A 98 -14.97 4.96 -63.21
CA ASP A 98 -14.63 4.75 -64.64
C ASP A 98 -13.22 4.15 -64.86
N GLY A 99 -12.84 3.18 -64.03
CA GLY A 99 -11.44 2.76 -63.85
C GLY A 99 -10.79 2.15 -65.09
N CYS A 100 -11.50 1.26 -65.79
CA CYS A 100 -11.00 0.48 -66.93
C CYS A 100 -11.88 0.66 -68.18
N PRO A 101 -11.79 1.79 -68.90
CA PRO A 101 -12.68 2.10 -70.02
C PRO A 101 -12.39 1.30 -71.30
N ASP A 102 -11.13 0.90 -71.52
CA ASP A 102 -10.72 0.29 -72.79
C ASP A 102 -10.76 -1.25 -72.77
N GLY A 103 -10.77 -1.86 -71.59
CA GLY A 103 -10.74 -3.32 -71.39
C GLY A 103 -10.36 -3.69 -69.96
N SER A 104 -10.69 -4.92 -69.55
CA SER A 104 -10.45 -5.43 -68.20
C SER A 104 -10.24 -6.94 -68.15
N LEU A 105 -9.40 -7.38 -67.21
CA LEU A 105 -9.27 -8.77 -66.78
C LEU A 105 -10.08 -8.97 -65.49
N GLN A 106 -10.94 -9.98 -65.50
CA GLN A 106 -11.65 -10.45 -64.30
C GLN A 106 -11.26 -11.91 -64.03
N ILE A 107 -11.09 -12.26 -62.76
CA ILE A 107 -10.74 -13.61 -62.33
C ILE A 107 -11.90 -14.17 -61.52
N VAL A 108 -12.40 -15.33 -61.92
CA VAL A 108 -13.57 -15.98 -61.31
C VAL A 108 -13.16 -17.39 -60.87
N GLU A 109 -13.53 -17.78 -59.65
CA GLU A 109 -13.28 -19.12 -59.13
C GLU A 109 -14.56 -19.96 -59.11
N SER A 110 -14.42 -21.27 -59.36
CA SER A 110 -15.52 -22.23 -59.23
C SER A 110 -16.07 -22.24 -57.80
N GLY A 111 -17.39 -22.34 -57.63
CA GLY A 111 -18.00 -22.45 -56.30
C GLY A 111 -17.99 -21.17 -55.44
N ARG A 112 -17.54 -20.03 -55.97
CA ARG A 112 -17.59 -18.73 -55.30
C ARG A 112 -18.46 -17.72 -56.07
N PRO A 113 -19.09 -16.75 -55.38
CA PRO A 113 -19.82 -15.68 -56.06
C PRO A 113 -18.87 -14.83 -56.92
N ARG A 114 -19.37 -14.31 -58.05
CA ARG A 114 -18.56 -13.43 -58.92
C ARG A 114 -18.28 -12.11 -58.23
N VAL A 115 -17.00 -11.73 -58.17
CA VAL A 115 -16.55 -10.41 -57.72
C VAL A 115 -16.54 -9.46 -58.92
N GLY A 116 -17.19 -8.30 -58.80
CA GLY A 116 -17.34 -7.34 -59.91
C GLY A 116 -16.09 -6.49 -60.18
N GLY A 117 -14.92 -6.92 -59.72
CA GLY A 117 -13.68 -6.16 -59.80
C GLY A 117 -12.89 -6.45 -61.07
N ALA A 118 -12.14 -5.45 -61.54
CA ALA A 118 -11.45 -5.49 -62.83
C ALA A 118 -10.00 -5.00 -62.73
N TRP A 119 -9.12 -5.64 -63.50
CA TRP A 119 -7.72 -5.26 -63.64
C TRP A 119 -7.44 -4.71 -65.04
N CYS A 120 -6.74 -3.59 -65.14
CA CYS A 120 -6.34 -2.99 -66.42
C CYS A 120 -5.06 -2.14 -66.27
N GLY A 121 -4.59 -1.60 -67.40
CA GLY A 121 -3.33 -0.84 -67.47
C GLY A 121 -2.15 -1.70 -67.87
N THR A 122 -0.95 -1.17 -67.67
CA THR A 122 0.32 -1.78 -68.12
C THR A 122 1.20 -2.15 -66.94
N THR A 123 1.85 -3.31 -66.96
CA THR A 123 2.64 -3.82 -65.84
C THR A 123 3.99 -4.37 -66.32
N TRP A 124 5.04 -4.12 -65.55
CA TRP A 124 6.42 -4.51 -65.86
C TRP A 124 6.96 -5.40 -64.73
N GLY A 125 6.49 -6.65 -64.64
CA GLY A 125 6.93 -7.62 -63.64
C GLY A 125 5.91 -8.74 -63.36
N PRO A 126 6.36 -9.88 -62.81
CA PRO A 126 5.52 -11.04 -62.57
C PRO A 126 4.54 -10.82 -61.41
N ALA A 127 3.24 -10.93 -61.67
CA ALA A 127 2.20 -10.90 -60.63
C ALA A 127 1.61 -12.29 -60.41
N VAL A 128 1.59 -12.77 -59.17
CA VAL A 128 1.18 -14.16 -58.86
C VAL A 128 -0.20 -14.19 -58.21
N TYR A 129 -1.07 -15.05 -58.74
CA TYR A 129 -2.40 -15.38 -58.23
C TYR A 129 -2.42 -16.85 -57.81
N TYR A 130 -2.90 -17.14 -56.60
CA TYR A 130 -3.11 -18.50 -56.11
C TYR A 130 -4.60 -18.77 -55.97
N SER A 131 -5.08 -19.88 -56.51
CA SER A 131 -6.48 -20.28 -56.37
C SER A 131 -6.80 -20.75 -54.95
N GLU A 132 -8.03 -20.51 -54.50
CA GLU A 132 -8.56 -21.17 -53.31
C GLU A 132 -9.45 -22.37 -53.64
N THR A 133 -9.90 -22.49 -54.89
CA THR A 133 -10.66 -23.64 -55.38
C THR A 133 -9.89 -24.43 -56.44
N ASP A 134 -10.50 -25.52 -56.88
CA ASP A 134 -9.99 -26.44 -57.89
C ASP A 134 -10.06 -25.89 -59.32
N SER A 135 -10.76 -24.78 -59.56
CA SER A 135 -10.88 -24.23 -60.91
C SER A 135 -11.00 -22.71 -60.93
N VAL A 136 -10.23 -22.08 -61.82
CA VAL A 136 -10.18 -20.63 -62.02
C VAL A 136 -10.44 -20.31 -63.49
N THR A 137 -11.30 -19.33 -63.76
CA THR A 137 -11.56 -18.78 -65.09
C THR A 137 -11.10 -17.33 -65.16
N LEU A 138 -10.20 -17.05 -66.11
CA LEU A 138 -9.77 -15.70 -66.46
C LEU A 138 -10.66 -15.18 -67.59
N HIS A 139 -11.36 -14.08 -67.34
CA HIS A 139 -12.19 -13.36 -68.30
C HIS A 139 -11.42 -12.13 -68.79
N VAL A 140 -10.80 -12.21 -69.96
CA VAL A 140 -10.10 -11.09 -70.59
C VAL A 140 -11.06 -10.42 -71.58
N GLN A 141 -11.33 -9.14 -71.38
CA GLN A 141 -12.20 -8.35 -72.25
C GLN A 141 -11.46 -7.10 -72.73
N LEU A 142 -11.45 -6.87 -74.04
CA LEU A 142 -10.91 -5.66 -74.66
C LEU A 142 -12.01 -4.99 -75.49
N LEU A 143 -12.40 -3.78 -75.12
CA LEU A 143 -13.48 -3.00 -75.72
C LEU A 143 -12.98 -2.02 -76.78
N LYS A 144 -11.76 -1.51 -76.62
CA LYS A 144 -11.17 -0.51 -77.52
C LYS A 144 -9.65 -0.67 -77.60
N LEU A 145 -9.11 -0.61 -78.81
CA LEU A 145 -7.67 -0.41 -79.03
C LEU A 145 -7.41 1.11 -79.16
N SER A 146 -6.41 1.64 -78.45
CA SER A 146 -6.01 3.03 -78.62
C SER A 146 -5.37 3.24 -80.01
N LYS A 147 -5.73 4.38 -80.64
CA LYS A 147 -5.27 4.79 -81.99
C LYS A 147 -3.90 5.49 -81.98
N VAL A 148 -3.34 5.77 -80.81
CA VAL A 148 -2.06 6.47 -80.69
C VAL A 148 -0.93 5.44 -80.80
N GLU A 149 -0.03 5.62 -81.77
CA GLU A 149 1.15 4.78 -82.06
C GLU A 149 2.25 4.79 -80.97
N SER A 150 1.92 5.15 -79.72
CA SER A 150 2.78 4.86 -78.58
C SER A 150 2.45 3.44 -78.11
N GLY A 151 3.33 2.49 -78.42
CA GLY A 151 3.12 1.04 -78.30
C GLY A 151 2.54 0.50 -76.99
N TYR A 152 2.08 -0.75 -77.06
CA TYR A 152 1.62 -1.62 -75.96
C TYR A 152 0.19 -1.38 -75.42
N ASN A 153 -0.83 -1.45 -76.30
CA ASN A 153 -2.25 -1.48 -75.86
C ASN A 153 -2.78 -2.88 -75.49
N PHE A 154 -2.07 -3.93 -75.92
CA PHE A 154 -2.39 -5.32 -75.62
C PHE A 154 -1.13 -6.18 -75.69
N ASP A 155 -0.72 -6.70 -74.53
CA ASP A 155 0.37 -7.66 -74.34
C ASP A 155 -0.04 -8.54 -73.16
N TYR A 156 -0.09 -9.85 -73.35
CA TYR A 156 -0.61 -10.76 -72.35
C TYR A 156 0.17 -12.06 -72.41
N ARG A 157 1.11 -12.20 -71.49
CA ARG A 157 1.92 -13.40 -71.27
C ARG A 157 1.75 -13.86 -69.83
N MET A 158 1.46 -15.14 -69.67
CA MET A 158 1.27 -15.73 -68.36
C MET A 158 1.86 -17.14 -68.30
N GLU A 159 2.24 -17.55 -67.11
CA GLU A 159 2.57 -18.93 -66.76
C GLU A 159 1.51 -19.50 -65.81
N TYR A 160 1.29 -20.81 -65.87
CA TYR A 160 0.45 -21.50 -64.89
C TYR A 160 1.08 -22.80 -64.39
N LYS A 161 0.85 -23.12 -63.11
CA LYS A 161 1.33 -24.33 -62.43
C LYS A 161 0.23 -24.92 -61.55
N PHE A 162 0.28 -26.23 -61.37
CA PHE A 162 -0.60 -26.95 -60.45
C PHE A 162 0.21 -27.37 -59.22
N LEU A 163 -0.30 -27.08 -58.03
CA LEU A 163 0.36 -27.30 -56.74
C LEU A 163 -0.46 -28.26 -55.88
N LYS A 164 0.23 -29.06 -55.06
CA LYS A 164 -0.44 -29.85 -54.01
C LYS A 164 -0.65 -28.99 -52.78
N ARG A 165 -1.74 -29.24 -52.04
CA ARG A 165 -2.04 -28.48 -50.83
C ARG A 165 -0.92 -28.54 -49.78
N ASN A 166 -0.30 -29.71 -49.60
CA ASN A 166 0.81 -29.90 -48.65
C ASN A 166 2.12 -29.18 -49.03
N SER A 167 2.26 -28.74 -50.30
CA SER A 167 3.42 -27.97 -50.75
C SER A 167 3.27 -26.46 -50.50
N ALA A 168 2.06 -26.00 -50.15
CA ALA A 168 1.74 -24.60 -49.89
C ALA A 168 2.00 -24.20 -48.41
N THR A 169 3.24 -24.40 -47.95
CA THR A 169 3.67 -24.21 -46.56
C THR A 169 3.47 -22.78 -46.05
N VAL A 170 3.68 -21.77 -46.90
CA VAL A 170 3.48 -20.34 -46.54
C VAL A 170 2.01 -20.05 -46.18
N ARG A 171 1.07 -20.77 -46.80
CA ARG A 171 -0.37 -20.56 -46.61
C ARG A 171 -0.92 -21.42 -45.47
N TYR A 172 -0.59 -22.71 -45.46
CA TYR A 172 -1.19 -23.68 -44.53
C TYR A 172 -0.30 -24.07 -43.34
N GLY A 173 0.96 -23.64 -43.26
CA GLY A 173 1.90 -24.17 -42.26
C GLY A 173 2.27 -25.63 -42.57
N GLY A 174 2.83 -26.37 -41.60
CA GLY A 174 3.01 -27.84 -41.75
C GLY A 174 4.21 -28.28 -42.59
N GLY A 175 5.33 -27.54 -42.59
CA GLY A 175 6.54 -27.92 -43.34
C GLY A 175 7.08 -29.30 -42.93
N ILE A 176 7.34 -30.17 -43.91
CA ILE A 176 8.00 -31.46 -43.71
C ILE A 176 9.50 -31.21 -43.41
N PRO A 177 10.11 -31.83 -42.38
CA PRO A 177 11.56 -31.84 -42.26
C PRO A 177 12.14 -32.60 -43.46
N SER A 178 12.86 -31.90 -44.35
CA SER A 178 13.52 -32.49 -45.50
C SER A 178 14.61 -33.47 -45.04
N VAL A 179 14.30 -34.76 -44.97
CA VAL A 179 15.30 -35.84 -44.87
C VAL A 179 15.29 -36.62 -46.17
N PHE A 180 16.21 -36.32 -47.08
CA PHE A 180 16.76 -37.27 -48.05
C PHE A 180 18.11 -36.76 -48.57
N TYR A 181 19.20 -37.07 -47.85
CA TYR A 181 20.51 -37.26 -48.49
C TYR A 181 20.89 -38.73 -48.33
N ASN A 182 20.61 -39.49 -49.38
CA ASN A 182 21.31 -40.74 -49.64
C ASN A 182 22.76 -40.38 -50.03
N SER A 183 23.74 -40.84 -49.27
CA SER A 183 25.09 -41.06 -49.78
C SER A 183 25.74 -42.27 -49.11
N SER A 184 25.60 -43.39 -49.78
CA SER A 184 26.51 -44.53 -49.70
C SER A 184 27.88 -44.16 -50.28
N SER A 185 28.95 -44.21 -49.49
CA SER A 185 30.31 -44.53 -49.96
C SER A 185 31.35 -44.68 -48.83
N SER A 186 31.72 -45.95 -48.58
CA SER A 186 33.03 -46.51 -48.19
C SER A 186 33.80 -46.09 -46.91
N PRO A 187 34.49 -47.06 -46.24
CA PRO A 187 35.32 -46.83 -45.06
C PRO A 187 36.81 -46.67 -45.40
N SER A 188 37.55 -45.85 -44.64
CA SER A 188 39.02 -46.04 -44.49
C SER A 188 39.62 -45.29 -43.29
N PHE A 189 40.15 -46.10 -42.37
CA PHE A 189 41.47 -46.08 -41.72
C PHE A 189 42.09 -44.84 -41.03
N SER A 190 42.46 -45.09 -39.76
CA SER A 190 43.66 -44.63 -38.98
C SER A 190 43.76 -43.17 -38.54
N SER A 191 44.39 -42.78 -37.43
CA SER A 191 44.86 -43.41 -36.18
C SER A 191 45.41 -42.29 -35.26
N ILE A 192 45.58 -42.62 -33.97
CA ILE A 192 46.49 -42.05 -32.95
C ILE A 192 46.11 -40.80 -32.11
N VAL A 193 46.17 -41.06 -30.79
CA VAL A 193 46.68 -40.26 -29.64
C VAL A 193 45.65 -39.85 -28.59
N SER A 194 45.81 -40.48 -27.44
CA SER A 194 45.20 -40.29 -26.13
C SER A 194 45.52 -38.93 -25.49
N SER A 195 44.57 -38.35 -24.75
CA SER A 195 44.82 -37.88 -23.37
C SER A 195 43.51 -37.52 -22.66
N VAL A 196 43.60 -37.63 -21.34
CA VAL A 196 42.54 -37.72 -20.33
C VAL A 196 42.06 -36.34 -19.89
N THR A 197 40.75 -36.08 -19.87
CA THR A 197 40.09 -35.22 -18.87
C THR A 197 38.59 -35.57 -18.76
N SER A 198 38.05 -35.42 -17.55
CA SER A 198 36.72 -35.76 -16.99
C SER A 198 35.47 -35.37 -17.80
N PRO A 199 34.29 -36.02 -17.54
CA PRO A 199 33.11 -35.92 -18.40
C PRO A 199 32.32 -34.63 -18.13
N GLU A 200 32.29 -33.74 -19.13
CA GLU A 200 31.29 -32.70 -19.27
C GLU A 200 30.11 -33.27 -20.09
N PRO A 201 28.83 -33.02 -19.72
CA PRO A 201 27.71 -33.55 -20.49
C PRO A 201 27.73 -32.97 -21.90
N ALA A 202 27.76 -33.84 -22.90
CA ALA A 202 27.73 -33.46 -24.30
C ALA A 202 26.53 -32.52 -24.58
N PRO A 203 26.70 -31.49 -25.43
CA PRO A 203 25.58 -30.69 -25.87
C PRO A 203 24.62 -31.61 -26.61
N VAL A 204 23.40 -31.70 -26.09
CA VAL A 204 22.28 -32.36 -26.76
C VAL A 204 22.23 -31.82 -28.20
N PRO A 205 22.29 -32.67 -29.24
CA PRO A 205 22.10 -32.19 -30.60
C PRO A 205 20.75 -31.45 -30.64
N PRO A 206 20.68 -30.26 -31.26
CA PRO A 206 19.43 -29.51 -31.30
C PRO A 206 18.35 -30.44 -31.85
N GLU A 207 17.28 -30.62 -31.06
CA GLU A 207 16.12 -31.37 -31.50
C GLU A 207 15.74 -30.88 -32.92
N PRO A 208 15.43 -31.80 -33.85
CA PRO A 208 14.94 -31.38 -35.15
C PRO A 208 13.77 -30.42 -34.92
N PRO A 209 13.72 -29.26 -35.60
CA PRO A 209 12.67 -28.29 -35.37
C PRO A 209 11.33 -29.01 -35.52
N GLU A 210 10.52 -28.95 -34.45
CA GLU A 210 9.18 -29.51 -34.48
C GLU A 210 8.46 -28.97 -35.73
N PRO A 211 7.76 -29.83 -36.50
CA PRO A 211 7.07 -29.39 -37.69
C PRO A 211 6.06 -28.31 -37.29
N GLU A 212 6.16 -27.12 -37.89
CA GLU A 212 5.24 -26.02 -37.59
C GLU A 212 3.80 -26.52 -37.74
N PRO A 213 2.91 -26.28 -36.76
CA PRO A 213 1.55 -26.79 -36.80
C PRO A 213 0.78 -26.24 -38.00
N GLU A 214 -0.13 -27.06 -38.55
CA GLU A 214 -1.02 -26.62 -39.63
C GLU A 214 -1.90 -25.46 -39.15
N TYR A 215 -1.98 -24.40 -39.96
CA TYR A 215 -2.73 -23.21 -39.65
C TYR A 215 -4.23 -23.42 -39.88
N TYR A 216 -5.04 -23.07 -38.89
CA TYR A 216 -6.49 -23.00 -39.05
C TYR A 216 -6.86 -21.64 -39.65
N LEU A 217 -7.39 -21.66 -40.88
CA LEU A 217 -7.75 -20.46 -41.65
C LEU A 217 -9.22 -20.05 -41.49
N GLY A 218 -9.96 -20.68 -40.57
CA GLY A 218 -11.38 -20.40 -40.32
C GLY A 218 -12.34 -21.00 -41.37
N ASP A 219 -13.61 -21.08 -41.02
CA ASP A 219 -14.67 -21.68 -41.82
C ASP A 219 -15.35 -20.62 -42.70
N LEU A 220 -15.52 -20.90 -44.00
CA LEU A 220 -16.12 -19.97 -44.96
C LEU A 220 -17.62 -19.77 -44.70
N ILE A 221 -18.07 -18.52 -44.64
CA ILE A 221 -19.49 -18.17 -44.52
C ILE A 221 -20.19 -18.41 -45.86
N SER A 222 -21.26 -19.22 -45.83
CA SER A 222 -22.02 -19.58 -47.03
C SER A 222 -22.56 -18.34 -47.76
N GLY A 223 -22.47 -18.35 -49.09
CA GLY A 223 -22.90 -17.25 -49.94
C GLY A 223 -21.94 -16.05 -49.99
N THR A 224 -20.81 -16.08 -49.28
CA THR A 224 -19.77 -15.03 -49.34
C THR A 224 -18.55 -15.48 -50.14
N TYR A 225 -17.77 -14.53 -50.66
CA TYR A 225 -16.54 -14.86 -51.40
C TYR A 225 -15.39 -15.30 -50.49
N CYS A 226 -15.24 -14.66 -49.33
CA CYS A 226 -14.07 -14.76 -48.47
C CYS A 226 -14.32 -14.54 -46.98
N SER A 227 -15.57 -14.28 -46.55
CA SER A 227 -15.85 -14.03 -45.15
C SER A 227 -15.73 -15.34 -44.37
N ARG A 228 -15.05 -15.33 -43.22
CA ARG A 228 -14.74 -16.53 -42.45
C ARG A 228 -15.04 -16.36 -40.97
N ILE A 229 -15.37 -17.47 -40.31
CA ILE A 229 -15.58 -17.54 -38.86
C ILE A 229 -14.46 -18.37 -38.25
N PHE A 230 -13.84 -17.83 -37.20
CA PHE A 230 -12.82 -18.52 -36.41
C PHE A 230 -13.41 -18.84 -35.04
N SER A 231 -13.40 -20.12 -34.68
CA SER A 231 -13.84 -20.60 -33.37
C SER A 231 -12.68 -21.18 -32.56
N ASP A 232 -12.61 -20.82 -31.28
CA ASP A 232 -11.80 -21.49 -30.26
C ASP A 232 -10.29 -21.51 -30.62
N CYS A 233 -9.76 -20.30 -30.80
CA CYS A 233 -8.37 -20.03 -31.17
C CYS A 233 -7.37 -20.19 -30.02
N ASP A 234 -7.84 -20.63 -28.84
CA ASP A 234 -7.00 -21.09 -27.74
C ASP A 234 -6.44 -22.50 -27.99
N ARG A 235 -7.22 -23.37 -28.66
CA ARG A 235 -6.84 -24.75 -29.02
C ARG A 235 -6.37 -24.90 -30.46
N LYS A 236 -6.86 -24.05 -31.36
CA LYS A 236 -6.51 -24.05 -32.79
C LYS A 236 -5.53 -22.92 -33.10
N HIS A 237 -4.50 -23.20 -33.90
CA HIS A 237 -3.57 -22.17 -34.38
C HIS A 237 -4.22 -21.31 -35.47
N CYS A 238 -5.00 -20.31 -35.06
CA CYS A 238 -5.71 -19.41 -35.97
C CYS A 238 -4.76 -18.44 -36.68
N ARG A 239 -4.77 -18.45 -38.02
CA ARG A 239 -4.11 -17.45 -38.86
C ARG A 239 -5.12 -16.81 -39.79
N LEU A 240 -5.27 -15.51 -39.69
CA LEU A 240 -6.18 -14.74 -40.52
C LEU A 240 -5.41 -14.23 -41.72
N GLN A 241 -5.82 -14.61 -42.93
CA GLN A 241 -5.14 -14.26 -44.17
C GLN A 241 -6.09 -13.58 -45.15
N SER A 242 -5.57 -12.65 -45.95
CA SER A 242 -6.28 -12.13 -47.12
C SER A 242 -6.58 -13.26 -48.12
N PRO A 243 -7.62 -13.13 -48.98
CA PRO A 243 -7.87 -14.09 -50.04
C PRO A 243 -6.62 -14.24 -50.92
N ASN A 244 -6.33 -15.47 -51.34
CA ASN A 244 -5.22 -15.80 -52.23
C ASN A 244 -3.80 -15.52 -51.68
N PHE A 245 -3.64 -15.13 -50.41
CA PHE A 245 -2.34 -14.96 -49.76
C PHE A 245 -1.46 -16.22 -49.97
N PRO A 246 -0.18 -16.09 -50.38
CA PRO A 246 0.64 -14.88 -50.50
C PRO A 246 0.54 -14.11 -51.85
N GLY A 247 -0.37 -14.50 -52.73
CA GLY A 247 -0.61 -13.86 -54.02
C GLY A 247 -1.54 -12.65 -53.95
N ILE A 248 -1.85 -12.10 -55.11
CA ILE A 248 -2.71 -10.92 -55.25
C ILE A 248 -4.15 -11.24 -54.85
N TYR A 249 -4.74 -10.37 -54.03
CA TYR A 249 -6.16 -10.44 -53.66
C TYR A 249 -7.04 -9.89 -54.80
N PRO A 250 -8.27 -10.43 -55.00
CA PRO A 250 -9.19 -9.92 -56.01
C PRO A 250 -9.66 -8.48 -55.71
N ARG A 251 -10.36 -7.86 -56.67
CA ARG A 251 -10.88 -6.49 -56.57
C ARG A 251 -12.39 -6.47 -56.32
N ASN A 252 -12.91 -5.34 -55.82
CA ASN A 252 -14.33 -5.13 -55.50
C ASN A 252 -14.88 -6.15 -54.49
N LEU A 253 -14.13 -6.40 -53.41
CA LEU A 253 -14.52 -7.35 -52.36
C LEU A 253 -14.38 -6.75 -50.97
N THR A 254 -15.30 -7.15 -50.09
CA THR A 254 -15.28 -6.90 -48.66
C THR A 254 -15.37 -8.23 -47.92
N CYS A 255 -14.32 -8.64 -47.21
CA CYS A 255 -14.30 -9.85 -46.38
C CYS A 255 -14.52 -9.49 -44.92
N TYR A 256 -15.35 -10.28 -44.23
CA TYR A 256 -15.52 -10.22 -42.79
C TYR A 256 -14.91 -11.46 -42.14
N TYR A 257 -13.98 -11.26 -41.22
CA TYR A 257 -13.38 -12.31 -40.41
C TYR A 257 -13.85 -12.17 -38.97
N ALA A 258 -14.76 -13.04 -38.56
CA ALA A 258 -15.34 -13.02 -37.23
C ALA A 258 -14.62 -14.03 -36.33
N VAL A 259 -13.95 -13.55 -35.29
CA VAL A 259 -13.23 -14.39 -34.31
C VAL A 259 -14.06 -14.48 -33.03
N ARG A 260 -14.33 -15.71 -32.57
CA ARG A 260 -15.16 -15.97 -31.40
C ARG A 260 -14.62 -17.11 -30.53
N GLN A 261 -14.52 -16.86 -29.24
CA GLN A 261 -14.20 -17.88 -28.25
C GLN A 261 -15.49 -18.38 -27.59
N HIS A 262 -15.86 -19.65 -27.82
CA HIS A 262 -17.07 -20.24 -27.24
C HIS A 262 -16.76 -20.90 -25.89
N GLU A 263 -15.66 -21.63 -25.81
CA GLU A 263 -15.25 -22.32 -24.57
C GLU A 263 -14.43 -21.38 -23.68
N ILE A 264 -15.03 -20.89 -22.59
CA ILE A 264 -14.37 -20.02 -21.61
C ILE A 264 -14.39 -20.71 -20.23
N PRO A 265 -13.24 -20.88 -19.56
CA PRO A 265 -13.20 -21.46 -18.21
C PRO A 265 -14.05 -20.68 -17.19
N PRO A 266 -14.66 -21.34 -16.19
CA PRO A 266 -15.50 -20.68 -15.21
C PRO A 266 -14.71 -19.65 -14.39
N GLY A 267 -15.29 -18.46 -14.19
CA GLY A 267 -14.65 -17.36 -13.49
C GLY A 267 -13.60 -16.58 -14.31
N LYS A 268 -13.35 -16.98 -15.55
CA LYS A 268 -12.47 -16.27 -16.50
C LYS A 268 -13.27 -15.50 -17.55
N HIS A 269 -12.59 -14.55 -18.18
CA HIS A 269 -13.06 -13.73 -19.28
C HIS A 269 -12.03 -13.78 -20.40
N ALA A 270 -12.45 -14.07 -21.63
CA ALA A 270 -11.55 -14.20 -22.78
C ALA A 270 -11.33 -12.84 -23.46
N LEU A 271 -10.08 -12.55 -23.81
CA LEU A 271 -9.66 -11.42 -24.64
C LEU A 271 -8.99 -11.97 -25.90
N ILE A 272 -9.37 -11.47 -27.07
CA ILE A 272 -8.82 -11.87 -28.36
C ILE A 272 -7.79 -10.83 -28.78
N THR A 273 -6.59 -11.30 -29.06
CA THR A 273 -5.48 -10.49 -29.55
C THR A 273 -5.28 -10.75 -31.04
N VAL A 274 -5.10 -9.68 -31.82
CA VAL A 274 -4.66 -9.73 -33.21
C VAL A 274 -3.38 -8.91 -33.40
N ARG A 275 -2.35 -9.51 -34.00
CA ARG A 275 -1.05 -8.83 -34.23
C ARG A 275 -0.32 -9.41 -35.44
N GLN A 276 0.68 -8.68 -35.95
CA GLN A 276 1.64 -9.24 -36.89
C GLN A 276 3.04 -8.66 -36.64
N PRO A 277 3.92 -9.40 -35.94
CA PRO A 277 5.27 -8.93 -35.66
C PRO A 277 6.17 -8.91 -36.90
N LYS A 278 5.87 -9.73 -37.93
CA LYS A 278 6.66 -9.79 -39.17
C LYS A 278 6.03 -8.85 -40.21
N GLY A 279 6.46 -7.60 -40.25
CA GLY A 279 5.93 -6.57 -41.19
C GLY A 279 6.01 -6.96 -42.67
N GLN A 280 6.95 -7.83 -43.05
CA GLN A 280 7.07 -8.38 -44.41
C GLN A 280 5.86 -9.24 -44.86
N LEU A 281 5.00 -9.67 -43.93
CA LEU A 281 3.79 -10.43 -44.23
C LEU A 281 2.57 -9.52 -44.43
N ILE A 282 2.77 -8.20 -44.52
CA ILE A 282 1.73 -7.20 -44.73
C ILE A 282 2.14 -6.31 -45.89
N GLN A 283 1.33 -6.35 -46.95
CA GLN A 283 1.47 -5.54 -48.14
C GLN A 283 0.08 -5.26 -48.73
N ILE A 284 -0.55 -4.21 -48.22
CA ILE A 284 -1.83 -3.67 -48.69
C ILE A 284 -1.54 -2.41 -49.48
N ARG A 285 -2.23 -2.19 -50.60
CA ARG A 285 -1.97 -1.01 -51.43
C ARG A 285 -2.41 0.25 -50.70
N SER A 286 -1.58 1.29 -50.72
CA SER A 286 -1.88 2.57 -50.06
C SER A 286 -1.69 3.79 -50.97
N GLU A 287 -1.02 3.65 -52.12
CA GLU A 287 -0.71 4.77 -53.01
C GLU A 287 -1.44 4.70 -54.36
N SER A 288 -1.91 5.87 -54.79
CA SER A 288 -2.59 6.09 -56.06
C SER A 288 -1.62 6.37 -57.22
N ALA A 289 -0.36 6.74 -56.93
CA ALA A 289 0.63 7.08 -57.95
C ALA A 289 0.99 5.86 -58.81
N LEU A 290 0.80 5.97 -60.14
CA LEU A 290 1.24 4.93 -61.10
C LEU A 290 2.76 4.77 -61.16
N HIS A 291 3.52 5.78 -60.73
CA HIS A 291 4.99 5.82 -60.72
C HIS A 291 5.45 6.31 -59.35
N GLY A 292 5.38 5.45 -58.34
CA GLY A 292 5.91 5.75 -57.01
C GLY A 292 7.44 5.80 -57.03
N THR A 293 8.02 6.89 -56.54
CA THR A 293 9.40 6.90 -56.06
C THR A 293 9.55 5.84 -54.97
N ALA A 294 10.62 5.03 -55.04
CA ALA A 294 11.05 4.02 -54.06
C ALA A 294 10.11 3.77 -52.86
N SER A 295 9.51 2.57 -52.81
CA SER A 295 8.61 2.07 -51.76
C SER A 295 8.95 2.61 -50.37
N THR A 296 8.17 3.56 -49.87
CA THR A 296 8.19 3.88 -48.44
C THR A 296 7.59 2.69 -47.71
N HIS A 297 8.45 1.87 -47.09
CA HIS A 297 8.06 0.79 -46.18
C HIS A 297 7.44 1.40 -44.91
N GLU A 298 6.20 1.88 -45.00
CA GLU A 298 5.51 2.55 -43.90
C GLU A 298 4.06 2.07 -43.78
N LEU A 299 3.63 1.76 -42.56
CA LEU A 299 2.25 1.42 -42.25
C LEU A 299 1.41 2.71 -42.15
N ARG A 300 0.47 2.87 -43.07
CA ARG A 300 -0.49 3.98 -43.05
C ARG A 300 -1.72 3.60 -42.23
N VAL A 301 -2.31 4.59 -41.57
CA VAL A 301 -3.39 4.40 -40.59
C VAL A 301 -4.49 5.45 -40.75
N TRP A 302 -5.74 5.09 -40.46
CA TRP A 302 -6.90 5.98 -40.49
C TRP A 302 -7.14 6.66 -41.85
N GLU A 303 -7.19 8.00 -41.89
CA GLU A 303 -7.53 8.81 -43.07
C GLU A 303 -6.50 8.64 -44.20
N SER A 304 -5.26 8.27 -43.88
CA SER A 304 -4.20 8.03 -44.88
C SER A 304 -4.43 6.80 -45.76
N CYS A 305 -5.49 6.03 -45.51
CA CYS A 305 -5.90 4.86 -46.30
C CYS A 305 -7.10 5.12 -47.22
N ASP A 306 -7.68 6.33 -47.20
CA ASP A 306 -8.90 6.63 -47.94
C ASP A 306 -8.67 6.90 -49.44
N ASP A 307 -7.41 7.09 -49.86
CA ASP A 307 -7.03 7.39 -51.25
C ASP A 307 -7.30 6.22 -52.22
N VAL A 308 -6.85 5.02 -51.87
CA VAL A 308 -6.97 3.81 -52.71
C VAL A 308 -8.18 2.96 -52.29
N GLN A 309 -8.66 3.11 -51.05
CA GLN A 309 -9.74 2.30 -50.45
C GLN A 309 -9.42 0.80 -50.31
N ASP A 310 -8.13 0.44 -50.30
CA ASP A 310 -7.66 -0.88 -49.87
C ASP A 310 -7.21 -0.78 -48.40
N TYR A 311 -7.99 -1.34 -47.47
CA TYR A 311 -7.68 -1.21 -46.04
C TYR A 311 -8.19 -2.40 -45.23
N VAL A 312 -7.63 -2.55 -44.03
CA VAL A 312 -8.09 -3.47 -43.00
C VAL A 312 -8.56 -2.68 -41.78
N VAL A 313 -9.76 -2.99 -41.27
CA VAL A 313 -10.34 -2.41 -40.05
C VAL A 313 -10.55 -3.50 -39.02
N ILE A 314 -10.19 -3.22 -37.77
CA ILE A 314 -10.41 -4.11 -36.63
C ILE A 314 -11.43 -3.45 -35.69
N TYR A 315 -12.54 -4.15 -35.45
CA TYR A 315 -13.64 -3.71 -34.60
C TYR A 315 -13.64 -4.45 -33.25
N ASP A 316 -14.00 -3.74 -32.18
CA ASP A 316 -14.12 -4.31 -30.82
C ASP A 316 -15.46 -5.04 -30.59
N GLY A 317 -15.75 -6.03 -31.41
CA GLY A 317 -16.96 -6.84 -31.29
C GLY A 317 -17.23 -7.69 -32.51
N TYR A 318 -18.47 -8.15 -32.63
CA TYR A 318 -18.88 -9.07 -33.70
C TYR A 318 -19.44 -8.34 -34.93
N THR A 319 -19.73 -7.04 -34.83
CA THR A 319 -20.45 -6.28 -35.85
C THR A 319 -19.71 -5.00 -36.26
N THR A 320 -20.01 -4.48 -37.45
CA THR A 320 -19.49 -3.18 -37.92
C THR A 320 -20.07 -1.97 -37.19
N ARG A 321 -21.02 -2.18 -36.26
CA ARG A 321 -21.56 -1.13 -35.37
C ARG A 321 -20.73 -0.96 -34.11
N ASP A 322 -19.86 -1.93 -33.81
CA ASP A 322 -18.93 -1.88 -32.68
C ASP A 322 -17.79 -0.87 -32.97
N PRO A 323 -17.09 -0.35 -31.96
CA PRO A 323 -16.11 0.71 -32.19
C PRO A 323 -14.85 0.19 -32.89
N VAL A 324 -14.27 1.04 -33.75
CA VAL A 324 -13.03 0.75 -34.49
C VAL A 324 -11.82 0.93 -33.59
N ILE A 325 -11.02 -0.13 -33.44
CA ILE A 325 -9.74 -0.10 -32.69
C ILE A 325 -8.62 0.39 -33.60
N LEU A 326 -8.53 -0.13 -34.82
CA LEU A 326 -7.43 0.11 -35.74
C LEU A 326 -7.91 0.03 -37.20
N LYS A 327 -7.50 1.00 -38.03
CA LYS A 327 -7.66 0.98 -39.49
C LYS A 327 -6.29 1.18 -40.12
N PHE A 328 -5.82 0.24 -40.94
CA PHE A 328 -4.48 0.30 -41.53
C PHE A 328 -4.43 -0.16 -43.00
N CYS A 329 -3.40 0.31 -43.70
CA CYS A 329 -3.04 -0.03 -45.08
C CYS A 329 -1.52 0.18 -45.27
N GLY A 330 -0.98 -0.13 -46.45
CA GLY A 330 0.46 -0.07 -46.68
C GLY A 330 1.17 -1.38 -46.31
N GLY A 331 2.47 -1.32 -46.06
CA GLY A 331 3.27 -2.52 -45.79
C GLY A 331 4.73 -2.23 -45.43
N GLY A 332 5.43 -3.26 -44.97
CA GLY A 332 6.85 -3.18 -44.59
C GLY A 332 7.10 -2.97 -43.09
N GLU A 333 6.07 -2.68 -42.30
CA GLU A 333 6.15 -2.47 -40.86
C GLU A 333 5.23 -3.44 -40.08
N PRO A 334 5.56 -3.78 -38.83
CA PRO A 334 4.75 -4.67 -38.01
C PRO A 334 3.42 -4.01 -37.60
N VAL A 335 2.34 -4.80 -37.58
CA VAL A 335 1.05 -4.35 -37.03
C VAL A 335 1.06 -4.55 -35.51
N PRO A 336 0.78 -3.50 -34.72
CA PRO A 336 0.84 -3.56 -33.27
C PRO A 336 -0.22 -4.52 -32.69
N LYS A 337 -0.01 -4.92 -31.44
CA LYS A 337 -0.95 -5.78 -30.71
C LYS A 337 -2.28 -5.03 -30.50
N THR A 338 -3.34 -5.54 -31.10
CA THR A 338 -4.72 -5.09 -30.88
C THR A 338 -5.45 -6.13 -30.05
N VAL A 339 -6.15 -5.72 -29.01
CA VAL A 339 -6.80 -6.64 -28.04
C VAL A 339 -8.26 -6.24 -27.88
N SER A 340 -9.18 -7.17 -28.06
CA SER A 340 -10.62 -6.94 -27.85
C SER A 340 -10.97 -6.79 -26.37
N SER A 341 -12.05 -6.06 -26.08
CA SER A 341 -12.64 -5.95 -24.74
C SER A 341 -13.40 -7.21 -24.31
N GLY A 342 -13.74 -8.09 -25.25
CA GLY A 342 -14.60 -9.26 -25.07
C GLY A 342 -14.10 -10.53 -25.78
N HIS A 343 -14.94 -11.57 -25.74
CA HIS A 343 -14.70 -12.87 -26.39
C HIS A 343 -15.01 -12.90 -27.90
N GLU A 344 -15.23 -11.73 -28.51
CA GLU A 344 -15.59 -11.56 -29.93
C GLU A 344 -14.81 -10.38 -30.52
N LEU A 345 -14.33 -10.54 -31.75
CA LEU A 345 -13.59 -9.54 -32.52
C LEU A 345 -13.90 -9.71 -34.02
N LEU A 346 -14.00 -8.60 -34.76
CA LEU A 346 -14.32 -8.59 -36.18
C LEU A 346 -13.22 -7.84 -36.94
N VAL A 347 -12.69 -8.46 -37.99
CA VAL A 347 -11.79 -7.82 -38.93
C VAL A 347 -12.48 -7.67 -40.28
N GLU A 348 -12.51 -6.47 -40.82
CA GLU A 348 -13.01 -6.16 -42.16
C GLU A 348 -11.82 -5.89 -43.07
N PHE A 349 -11.80 -6.54 -44.23
CA PHE A 349 -10.87 -6.25 -45.31
C PHE A 349 -11.66 -5.77 -46.52
N SER A 350 -11.41 -4.55 -46.97
CA SER A 350 -12.06 -3.93 -48.12
C SER A 350 -11.05 -3.62 -49.22
N THR A 351 -11.48 -3.75 -50.47
CA THR A 351 -10.65 -3.50 -51.65
C THR A 351 -11.39 -2.63 -52.66
N SER A 352 -10.62 -1.82 -53.38
CA SER A 352 -11.07 -1.01 -54.51
C SER A 352 -11.70 -1.84 -55.64
N PRO A 353 -12.68 -1.30 -56.37
CA PRO A 353 -13.29 -1.95 -57.52
C PRO A 353 -12.35 -2.21 -58.71
N TYR A 354 -11.40 -1.30 -58.94
CA TYR A 354 -10.47 -1.37 -60.07
C TYR A 354 -9.02 -1.39 -59.59
N GLY A 355 -8.13 -2.05 -60.34
CA GLY A 355 -6.72 -2.12 -59.99
C GLY A 355 -5.79 -2.34 -61.19
N THR A 356 -4.49 -2.29 -60.90
CA THR A 356 -3.40 -2.55 -61.84
C THR A 356 -2.31 -3.36 -61.13
N PHE A 357 -1.59 -4.25 -61.83
CA PHE A 357 -0.52 -5.08 -61.24
C PHE A 357 0.84 -4.37 -61.09
N LEU A 358 0.86 -3.03 -61.16
CA LEU A 358 2.09 -2.24 -60.99
C LEU A 358 2.61 -2.25 -59.53
N GLN A 359 3.91 -2.51 -59.40
CA GLN A 359 4.76 -2.41 -58.20
C GLN A 359 6.13 -1.90 -58.71
N PRO A 360 7.00 -1.27 -57.92
CA PRO A 360 8.33 -1.83 -57.80
C PRO A 360 8.18 -3.08 -56.92
N SER A 361 8.54 -4.25 -57.44
CA SER A 361 8.46 -5.48 -56.66
C SER A 361 9.44 -5.39 -55.48
N PRO A 362 8.99 -5.57 -54.22
CA PRO A 362 9.91 -5.79 -53.13
C PRO A 362 10.72 -7.06 -53.43
N PRO A 363 11.92 -7.24 -52.87
CA PRO A 363 12.77 -8.41 -53.11
C PRO A 363 12.10 -9.76 -52.74
N LYS A 364 10.91 -9.76 -52.13
CA LYS A 364 10.06 -10.93 -51.86
C LYS A 364 8.61 -10.62 -52.26
N SER A 365 8.02 -11.43 -53.13
CA SER A 365 6.70 -11.24 -53.77
C SER A 365 5.50 -11.62 -52.87
N LEU A 366 5.39 -11.07 -51.67
CA LEU A 366 4.25 -11.31 -50.79
C LEU A 366 3.23 -10.16 -50.93
N HIS A 367 2.00 -10.50 -51.30
CA HIS A 367 0.88 -9.59 -51.39
C HIS A 367 -0.21 -9.96 -50.37
N GLY A 368 -0.96 -8.95 -49.93
CA GLY A 368 -2.03 -9.12 -48.96
C GLY A 368 -1.50 -9.09 -47.54
N PHE A 369 -2.14 -9.82 -46.63
CA PHE A 369 -1.73 -9.81 -45.23
C PHE A 369 -1.98 -11.14 -44.55
N GLN A 370 -1.19 -11.40 -43.51
CA GLN A 370 -1.44 -12.44 -42.51
C GLN A 370 -1.44 -11.81 -41.12
N LEU A 371 -2.39 -12.17 -40.28
CA LEU A 371 -2.47 -11.77 -38.88
C LEU A 371 -2.47 -13.02 -37.97
N GLU A 372 -1.77 -12.89 -36.86
CA GLU A 372 -1.77 -13.84 -35.75
C GLU A 372 -2.94 -13.55 -34.82
N VAL A 373 -3.67 -14.60 -34.43
CA VAL A 373 -4.75 -14.52 -33.46
C VAL A 373 -4.36 -15.32 -32.22
N GLU A 374 -4.45 -14.69 -31.05
CA GLU A 374 -4.16 -15.30 -29.75
C GLU A 374 -5.30 -15.03 -28.77
N VAL A 375 -5.55 -15.94 -27.84
CA VAL A 375 -6.60 -15.80 -26.82
C VAL A 375 -5.97 -15.79 -25.43
N GLU A 376 -6.27 -14.75 -24.65
CA GLU A 376 -5.80 -14.59 -23.27
C GLU A 376 -6.99 -14.62 -22.30
N PHE A 377 -6.85 -15.35 -21.18
CA PHE A 377 -7.90 -15.47 -20.16
C PHE A 377 -7.57 -14.65 -18.91
N VAL A 378 -8.45 -13.72 -18.55
CA VAL A 378 -8.33 -12.83 -17.39
C VAL A 378 -9.41 -13.16 -16.35
N ASP A 379 -9.18 -12.88 -15.06
CA ASP A 379 -10.20 -13.10 -14.02
C ASP A 379 -11.39 -12.14 -14.19
N GLN A 380 -12.61 -12.68 -14.17
CA GLN A 380 -13.85 -11.90 -14.37
C GLN A 380 -14.09 -10.84 -13.28
N GLN A 381 -13.53 -11.07 -12.09
CA GLN A 381 -13.61 -10.15 -10.95
C GLN A 381 -12.56 -9.04 -11.01
N ALA A 382 -11.53 -9.15 -11.86
CA ALA A 382 -10.46 -8.17 -11.93
C ALA A 382 -10.92 -6.84 -12.57
N PRO A 383 -10.47 -5.67 -12.07
CA PRO A 383 -10.77 -4.36 -12.65
C PRO A 383 -9.86 -4.03 -13.85
N SER A 384 -9.48 -5.03 -14.65
CA SER A 384 -8.49 -4.92 -15.73
C SER A 384 -9.10 -4.82 -17.13
N TYR A 385 -10.43 -5.00 -17.26
CA TYR A 385 -11.14 -4.94 -18.55
C TYR A 385 -12.52 -4.28 -18.41
N MET A 386 -13.01 -3.68 -19.51
CA MET A 386 -14.32 -3.03 -19.53
C MET A 386 -15.42 -4.09 -19.54
N ARG A 387 -16.25 -4.13 -18.49
CA ARG A 387 -17.42 -5.01 -18.44
C ARG A 387 -18.54 -4.57 -19.40
N GLN A 388 -18.64 -3.27 -19.66
CA GLN A 388 -19.62 -2.68 -20.56
C GLN A 388 -18.90 -1.97 -21.71
N LYS A 389 -19.18 -2.38 -22.96
CA LYS A 389 -18.50 -1.85 -24.16
C LYS A 389 -18.72 -0.36 -24.43
N LYS A 390 -19.83 0.22 -23.91
CA LYS A 390 -20.24 1.61 -24.22
C LYS A 390 -19.67 2.66 -23.25
N ASN A 391 -19.46 2.27 -21.99
CA ASN A 391 -19.02 3.19 -20.93
C ASN A 391 -17.80 2.59 -20.24
N CYS A 392 -16.64 3.23 -20.41
CA CYS A 392 -15.41 2.81 -19.74
C CYS A 392 -15.43 3.28 -18.28
N GLU A 393 -16.09 2.52 -17.40
CA GLU A 393 -16.22 2.83 -15.97
C GLU A 393 -15.78 1.66 -15.10
N PHE A 394 -14.92 1.94 -14.13
CA PHE A 394 -14.42 0.97 -13.16
C PHE A 394 -14.78 1.42 -11.75
N TRP A 395 -15.35 0.52 -10.96
CA TRP A 395 -15.74 0.80 -9.58
C TRP A 395 -14.91 -0.05 -8.61
N VAL A 396 -14.13 0.62 -7.77
CA VAL A 396 -13.33 0.01 -6.72
C VAL A 396 -13.92 0.46 -5.39
N ARG A 397 -14.59 -0.47 -4.69
CA ARG A 397 -15.24 -0.23 -3.39
C ARG A 397 -14.70 -1.21 -2.37
N GLY A 398 -14.30 -0.72 -1.21
CA GLY A 398 -13.83 -1.57 -0.12
C GLY A 398 -13.16 -0.81 1.00
N THR A 399 -12.45 -1.55 1.84
CA THR A 399 -11.64 -1.05 2.98
C THR A 399 -10.15 -1.33 2.82
N ASP A 400 -9.78 -2.08 1.78
CA ASP A 400 -8.43 -2.63 1.62
C ASP A 400 -7.56 -1.78 0.69
N LYS A 401 -6.24 -2.01 0.74
CA LYS A 401 -5.28 -1.43 -0.20
C LYS A 401 -5.12 -2.32 -1.43
N GLY A 402 -4.82 -1.71 -2.57
CA GLY A 402 -4.64 -2.45 -3.82
C GLY A 402 -3.90 -1.68 -4.89
N VAL A 403 -3.78 -2.33 -6.04
CA VAL A 403 -3.10 -1.79 -7.22
C VAL A 403 -4.10 -1.74 -8.37
N ILE A 404 -4.13 -0.61 -9.06
CA ILE A 404 -4.92 -0.42 -10.27
C ILE A 404 -3.99 -0.17 -11.45
N GLU A 405 -4.32 -0.77 -12.58
CA GLU A 405 -3.57 -0.66 -13.82
C GLU A 405 -4.48 -0.20 -14.96
N SER A 406 -3.87 0.30 -16.03
CA SER A 406 -4.57 0.58 -17.28
C SER A 406 -5.26 -0.68 -17.83
N PRO A 407 -6.35 -0.55 -18.61
CA PRO A 407 -7.05 -1.72 -19.13
C PRO A 407 -6.14 -2.55 -20.03
N VAL A 408 -6.28 -3.87 -19.96
CA VAL A 408 -5.44 -4.82 -20.72
C VAL A 408 -5.83 -4.86 -22.20
N HIS A 409 -7.09 -4.56 -22.51
CA HIS A 409 -7.62 -4.51 -23.87
C HIS A 409 -7.36 -3.15 -24.54
N SER A 410 -7.42 -3.11 -25.87
CA SER A 410 -7.22 -1.90 -26.64
C SER A 410 -8.46 -1.00 -26.57
N LEU A 411 -8.24 0.28 -26.32
CA LEU A 411 -9.26 1.30 -26.27
C LEU A 411 -9.31 2.05 -27.61
N PRO A 412 -10.52 2.29 -28.18
CA PRO A 412 -10.67 3.07 -29.40
C PRO A 412 -10.21 4.52 -29.23
N ALA A 413 -10.04 5.24 -30.33
CA ALA A 413 -9.70 6.66 -30.30
C ALA A 413 -10.80 7.49 -29.60
N ASN A 414 -10.43 8.61 -28.97
CA ASN A 414 -11.34 9.51 -28.26
C ASN A 414 -12.12 8.88 -27.09
N THR A 415 -11.61 7.82 -26.47
CA THR A 415 -12.24 7.25 -25.26
C THR A 415 -11.81 7.91 -23.97
N THR A 416 -12.75 8.04 -23.05
CA THR A 416 -12.52 8.45 -21.66
C THR A 416 -12.89 7.32 -20.71
N CYS A 417 -11.94 6.90 -19.88
CA CYS A 417 -12.13 5.87 -18.85
C CYS A 417 -12.12 6.48 -17.46
N LEU A 418 -13.17 6.19 -16.67
CA LEU A 418 -13.34 6.66 -15.31
C LEU A 418 -13.11 5.52 -14.32
N TYR A 419 -12.29 5.76 -13.29
CA TYR A 419 -12.10 4.83 -12.18
C TYR A 419 -12.57 5.50 -10.90
N HIS A 420 -13.61 4.96 -10.28
CA HIS A 420 -14.20 5.47 -9.05
C HIS A 420 -13.72 4.64 -7.86
N PHE A 421 -13.13 5.32 -6.88
CA PHE A 421 -12.74 4.75 -5.60
C PHE A 421 -13.69 5.26 -4.54
N GLN A 422 -14.27 4.36 -3.75
CA GLN A 422 -15.16 4.74 -2.64
C GLN A 422 -14.94 3.81 -1.45
N GLY A 423 -14.61 4.41 -0.30
CA GLY A 423 -14.49 3.67 0.96
C GLY A 423 -15.87 3.26 1.48
N LEU A 424 -16.17 1.98 1.51
CA LEU A 424 -17.46 1.42 1.94
C LEU A 424 -17.21 0.17 2.78
N ASP A 425 -17.89 0.09 3.93
CA ASP A 425 -17.86 -1.07 4.81
C ASP A 425 -19.21 -1.78 4.73
N ALA A 426 -19.26 -2.93 4.03
CA ALA A 426 -20.48 -3.70 3.86
C ALA A 426 -20.97 -4.37 5.16
N ALA A 427 -20.14 -4.41 6.22
CA ALA A 427 -20.45 -5.07 7.49
C ALA A 427 -21.05 -4.11 8.54
N VAL A 428 -21.07 -2.80 8.28
CA VAL A 428 -21.54 -1.79 9.25
C VAL A 428 -22.76 -1.09 8.69
N SER A 429 -23.94 -1.41 9.24
CA SER A 429 -25.14 -0.59 9.12
C SER A 429 -24.83 0.85 9.60
N PRO A 430 -25.50 1.90 9.08
CA PRO A 430 -25.18 3.26 9.47
C PRO A 430 -25.28 3.37 10.99
N SER A 431 -24.17 3.70 11.66
CA SER A 431 -24.16 3.86 13.10
C SER A 431 -25.31 4.81 13.49
N PRO A 432 -26.24 4.39 14.35
CA PRO A 432 -27.26 5.30 14.84
C PRO A 432 -26.56 6.28 15.79
N VAL A 433 -26.66 7.55 15.41
CA VAL A 433 -26.84 8.76 16.24
C VAL A 433 -25.93 9.89 15.74
N PRO A 434 -26.46 10.86 14.97
CA PRO A 434 -25.80 12.14 14.78
C PRO A 434 -25.70 12.90 16.11
N TYR A 435 -24.53 13.49 16.35
CA TYR A 435 -24.20 14.34 17.51
C TYR A 435 -25.24 15.46 17.71
N ARG A 436 -25.85 15.53 18.90
CA ARG A 436 -26.50 16.73 19.44
C ARG A 436 -25.58 17.31 20.53
N PRO A 437 -24.95 18.48 20.36
CA PRO A 437 -24.18 19.08 21.44
C PRO A 437 -25.13 19.67 22.49
N MET A 438 -25.07 19.16 23.72
CA MET A 438 -25.73 19.77 24.87
C MET A 438 -24.69 20.58 25.67
N ASN A 439 -24.95 21.89 25.75
CA ASN A 439 -24.43 22.89 26.71
C ASN A 439 -22.97 23.40 26.59
N ALA A 440 -22.88 24.52 25.85
CA ALA A 440 -22.35 25.83 26.25
C ALA A 440 -21.43 25.92 27.48
N ARG A 441 -20.12 26.10 27.22
CA ARG A 441 -19.22 27.10 27.87
C ARG A 441 -17.81 27.02 27.25
N TYR A 442 -17.64 27.50 26.02
CA TYR A 442 -16.37 28.02 25.47
C TYR A 442 -16.73 28.96 24.30
N PRO A 443 -15.91 29.99 24.00
CA PRO A 443 -16.35 31.20 23.32
C PRO A 443 -16.53 31.02 21.81
N ASP A 444 -17.38 31.89 21.30
CA ASP A 444 -17.93 32.11 19.96
C ASP A 444 -17.12 31.59 18.74
N TRP A 445 -17.67 30.56 18.07
CA TRP A 445 -17.21 30.04 16.77
C TRP A 445 -18.08 30.56 15.61
N ARG A 446 -18.40 31.86 15.59
CA ARG A 446 -19.25 32.45 14.53
C ARG A 446 -18.52 32.79 13.22
N HIS A 447 -17.21 32.53 13.13
CA HIS A 447 -16.39 32.81 11.94
C HIS A 447 -15.50 31.63 11.53
N MET A 448 -16.08 30.45 11.31
CA MET A 448 -15.51 29.45 10.39
C MET A 448 -16.64 28.57 9.88
N GLY A 449 -16.68 28.38 8.56
CA GLY A 449 -17.77 27.70 7.86
C GLY A 449 -18.09 26.32 8.41
N MET A 450 -19.35 25.91 8.26
CA MET A 450 -19.87 24.60 8.67
C MET A 450 -18.89 23.46 8.35
N ILE A 451 -18.23 22.92 9.37
CA ILE A 451 -17.40 21.73 9.25
C ILE A 451 -18.37 20.55 9.25
N LEU A 452 -18.62 19.96 8.06
CA LEU A 452 -19.22 18.62 7.99
C LEU A 452 -18.35 17.66 8.83
N PRO A 453 -18.94 16.68 9.55
CA PRO A 453 -18.14 15.66 10.21
C PRO A 453 -17.19 15.02 9.19
N PRO A 454 -15.91 14.77 9.55
CA PRO A 454 -14.96 14.17 8.63
C PRO A 454 -15.51 12.83 8.13
N PRO A 455 -15.30 12.50 6.84
CA PRO A 455 -15.75 11.23 6.28
C PRO A 455 -15.07 10.07 7.04
N ARG A 456 -15.78 8.97 7.22
CA ARG A 456 -15.24 7.76 7.88
C ARG A 456 -13.99 7.25 7.17
N TYR A 457 -14.01 7.27 5.84
CA TYR A 457 -12.90 6.84 5.00
C TYR A 457 -12.36 8.00 4.18
N ARG A 458 -11.06 7.97 3.90
CA ARG A 458 -10.41 8.75 2.85
C ARG A 458 -9.68 7.83 1.88
N VAL A 459 -9.62 8.21 0.61
CA VAL A 459 -8.83 7.52 -0.40
C VAL A 459 -7.45 8.14 -0.48
N TRP A 460 -6.41 7.34 -0.26
CA TRP A 460 -5.02 7.69 -0.49
C TRP A 460 -4.54 7.02 -1.78
N LEU A 461 -4.09 7.82 -2.76
CA LEU A 461 -3.69 7.35 -4.08
C LEU A 461 -2.25 7.79 -4.41
N SER A 462 -1.45 6.88 -4.94
CA SER A 462 -0.12 7.18 -5.45
C SER A 462 0.06 6.62 -6.86
N VAL A 463 0.34 7.50 -7.83
CA VAL A 463 0.66 7.07 -9.20
C VAL A 463 2.13 6.67 -9.27
N VAL A 464 2.37 5.42 -9.64
CA VAL A 464 3.70 4.80 -9.63
C VAL A 464 4.35 4.88 -11.00
N LYS A 465 3.58 4.60 -12.05
CA LYS A 465 4.06 4.65 -13.44
C LYS A 465 2.97 5.25 -14.30
N PHE A 466 3.37 6.14 -15.21
CA PHE A 466 2.53 6.59 -16.31
C PHE A 466 3.40 6.70 -17.55
N HIS A 467 3.06 5.95 -18.59
CA HIS A 467 3.74 5.97 -19.88
C HIS A 467 2.70 6.12 -20.98
N ALA A 468 2.84 7.14 -21.81
CA ALA A 468 2.04 7.33 -23.01
C ALA A 468 2.98 7.32 -24.23
N GLY A 469 2.66 6.50 -25.23
CA GLY A 469 3.37 6.48 -26.52
C GLY A 469 3.38 7.87 -27.17
N GLY A 470 4.55 8.31 -27.63
CA GLY A 470 4.71 9.63 -28.25
C GLY A 470 4.56 9.61 -29.77
N SER A 471 4.09 10.72 -30.33
CA SER A 471 4.49 11.17 -31.67
C SER A 471 5.65 12.13 -31.48
N TRP A 472 6.79 11.83 -32.11
CA TRP A 472 7.86 12.81 -32.23
C TRP A 472 7.60 13.57 -33.53
N ASP A 473 6.83 14.65 -33.43
CA ASP A 473 6.69 15.59 -34.55
C ASP A 473 7.47 16.86 -34.19
N PRO A 474 8.68 17.07 -34.74
CA PRO A 474 9.56 18.18 -34.35
C PRO A 474 9.04 19.57 -34.77
N LYS A 475 7.84 19.66 -35.38
CA LYS A 475 7.26 20.89 -35.92
C LYS A 475 6.12 21.49 -35.09
N GLN A 476 5.66 20.85 -34.02
CA GLN A 476 4.61 21.40 -33.14
C GLN A 476 5.10 21.54 -31.71
N THR A 477 5.76 22.66 -31.42
CA THR A 477 6.36 23.01 -30.12
C THR A 477 5.38 23.43 -29.03
N GLU A 478 4.05 23.33 -29.23
CA GLU A 478 3.03 23.70 -28.23
C GLU A 478 1.80 22.77 -28.22
N GLN A 479 1.97 21.46 -28.35
CA GLN A 479 0.82 20.55 -28.33
C GLN A 479 0.48 20.05 -26.92
N VAL A 480 -0.62 20.59 -26.38
CA VAL A 480 -1.36 20.08 -25.22
C VAL A 480 -1.40 18.56 -25.23
N CYS A 481 -1.06 17.94 -24.11
CA CYS A 481 -0.99 16.49 -23.93
C CYS A 481 -2.17 15.75 -24.61
N ARG A 482 -1.92 15.02 -25.71
CA ARG A 482 -2.94 14.30 -26.49
C ARG A 482 -3.68 13.24 -25.67
N SER A 483 -2.94 12.51 -24.84
CA SER A 483 -3.50 11.57 -23.86
C SER A 483 -3.01 11.94 -22.47
N TYR A 484 -3.91 11.95 -21.48
CA TYR A 484 -3.59 12.34 -20.11
C TYR A 484 -4.41 11.55 -19.09
N LEU A 485 -3.88 11.48 -17.86
CA LEU A 485 -4.54 10.90 -16.70
C LEU A 485 -4.76 12.00 -15.65
N ASN A 486 -6.03 12.30 -15.36
CA ASN A 486 -6.44 13.27 -14.35
C ASN A 486 -6.79 12.57 -13.03
N VAL A 487 -6.45 13.19 -11.92
CA VAL A 487 -6.82 12.76 -10.56
C VAL A 487 -7.78 13.78 -9.98
N TRP A 488 -9.00 13.36 -9.65
CA TRP A 488 -10.08 14.21 -9.14
C TRP A 488 -10.43 13.84 -7.69
N ASP A 489 -10.51 14.85 -6.81
CA ASP A 489 -11.03 14.70 -5.45
C ASP A 489 -12.57 14.80 -5.46
N GLY A 490 -13.22 13.69 -5.14
CA GLY A 490 -14.67 13.50 -5.25
C GLY A 490 -15.10 12.62 -6.43
N GLN A 491 -16.41 12.38 -6.47
CA GLN A 491 -17.05 11.51 -7.45
C GLN A 491 -17.47 12.28 -8.71
N LEU A 492 -16.83 11.97 -9.84
CA LEU A 492 -17.17 12.53 -11.15
C LEU A 492 -18.14 11.59 -11.87
N TRP A 493 -19.37 12.02 -12.17
CA TRP A 493 -20.39 11.17 -12.79
C TRP A 493 -20.40 11.18 -14.32
N THR A 494 -19.71 12.14 -14.94
CA THR A 494 -19.61 12.31 -16.40
C THR A 494 -18.22 12.79 -16.78
N PRO A 495 -17.64 12.35 -17.92
CA PRO A 495 -16.35 12.83 -18.40
C PRO A 495 -16.30 14.36 -18.44
N SER A 496 -15.18 14.94 -18.02
CA SER A 496 -15.06 16.39 -17.90
C SER A 496 -14.60 17.00 -19.24
N ASN A 497 -15.25 18.09 -19.68
CA ASN A 497 -14.77 18.91 -20.80
C ASN A 497 -13.66 19.91 -20.35
N CYS A 498 -12.92 19.57 -19.29
CA CYS A 498 -11.94 20.46 -18.67
C CYS A 498 -10.58 20.32 -19.35
N ASP A 499 -10.29 21.16 -20.34
CA ASP A 499 -9.00 21.15 -21.03
C ASP A 499 -7.87 21.90 -20.26
N GLY A 500 -8.18 22.62 -19.17
CA GLY A 500 -7.23 23.44 -18.41
C GLY A 500 -6.89 22.97 -16.97
N LEU A 501 -5.80 23.52 -16.41
CA LEU A 501 -5.33 23.30 -15.03
C LEU A 501 -6.21 24.01 -13.97
N TYR A 502 -7.01 24.99 -14.39
CA TYR A 502 -7.96 25.72 -13.57
C TYR A 502 -9.37 25.55 -14.13
N CYS A 503 -10.07 24.47 -13.77
CA CYS A 503 -11.48 24.33 -14.12
C CYS A 503 -12.36 25.09 -13.12
N GLY A 504 -12.23 26.42 -13.14
CA GLY A 504 -12.92 27.32 -12.23
C GLY A 504 -12.87 28.75 -12.72
N THR A 505 -13.63 29.07 -13.77
CA THR A 505 -14.19 30.42 -13.97
C THR A 505 -15.37 30.37 -14.92
N ARG A 506 -16.55 30.62 -14.35
CA ARG A 506 -17.88 30.88 -14.95
C ARG A 506 -17.91 31.14 -16.46
N GLU A 507 -18.42 30.18 -17.23
CA GLU A 507 -19.23 30.52 -18.40
C GLU A 507 -20.69 30.70 -17.95
N LYS A 508 -21.22 31.91 -18.10
CA LYS A 508 -22.64 32.21 -17.88
C LYS A 508 -23.47 31.61 -19.02
N PRO A 509 -24.48 30.76 -18.76
CA PRO A 509 -25.48 30.46 -19.77
C PRO A 509 -26.47 31.62 -19.86
N ARG A 510 -26.59 32.24 -21.03
CA ARG A 510 -27.72 33.09 -21.37
C ARG A 510 -28.97 32.23 -21.57
N GLY A 511 -30.03 32.53 -20.82
CA GLY A 511 -31.40 32.53 -21.36
C GLY A 511 -32.31 31.32 -21.10
N ARG A 512 -33.35 31.59 -20.30
CA ARG A 512 -34.74 31.07 -20.29
C ARG A 512 -35.08 29.73 -19.59
N THR A 513 -35.61 29.92 -18.37
CA THR A 513 -36.89 29.41 -17.82
C THR A 513 -37.30 27.96 -18.15
N GLY A 514 -37.18 27.10 -17.14
CA GLY A 514 -37.85 25.81 -17.06
C GLY A 514 -37.40 25.06 -15.81
N SER A 515 -38.32 24.89 -14.87
CA SER A 515 -38.17 24.18 -13.59
C SER A 515 -37.35 22.89 -13.70
N SER A 516 -36.25 22.77 -12.94
CA SER A 516 -35.64 21.48 -12.64
C SER A 516 -35.09 21.45 -11.21
N ILE A 517 -35.47 20.35 -10.56
CA ILE A 517 -35.09 19.90 -9.23
C ILE A 517 -33.59 20.09 -9.00
N ALA A 518 -33.27 20.77 -7.89
CA ALA A 518 -31.91 20.93 -7.40
C ALA A 518 -31.32 19.58 -6.96
N THR A 519 -30.71 18.85 -7.90
CA THR A 519 -29.67 17.88 -7.55
C THR A 519 -28.37 18.65 -7.37
N GLY A 520 -27.94 18.77 -6.12
CA GLY A 520 -26.70 19.46 -5.76
C GLY A 520 -25.50 18.86 -6.47
N LYS A 521 -24.99 19.55 -7.50
CA LYS A 521 -23.67 19.24 -8.07
C LYS A 521 -22.63 19.54 -6.98
N LYS A 522 -22.10 18.50 -6.34
CA LYS A 522 -20.89 18.61 -5.51
C LYS A 522 -19.75 19.09 -6.43
N ASN A 523 -19.07 20.17 -6.06
CA ASN A 523 -17.91 20.66 -6.80
C ASN A 523 -16.75 19.66 -6.62
N VAL A 524 -16.39 18.96 -7.70
CA VAL A 524 -15.23 18.04 -7.75
C VAL A 524 -13.98 18.86 -8.07
N THR A 525 -12.85 18.60 -7.41
CA THR A 525 -11.61 19.37 -7.61
C THR A 525 -10.53 18.55 -8.32
N LEU A 526 -9.78 19.16 -9.25
CA LEU A 526 -8.68 18.50 -9.96
C LEU A 526 -7.41 18.57 -9.10
N LEU A 527 -6.86 17.43 -8.70
CA LEU A 527 -5.64 17.33 -7.90
C LEU A 527 -4.38 17.33 -8.77
N ALA A 528 -4.40 16.59 -9.89
CA ALA A 528 -3.25 16.45 -10.77
C ALA A 528 -3.64 16.02 -12.19
N ARG A 529 -2.76 16.35 -13.15
CA ARG A 529 -2.80 15.88 -14.54
C ARG A 529 -1.44 15.28 -14.89
N PHE A 530 -1.44 14.01 -15.30
CA PHE A 530 -0.27 13.28 -15.77
C PHE A 530 -0.26 13.23 -17.29
N CYS A 531 0.88 13.59 -17.87
CA CYS A 531 1.17 13.34 -19.28
C CYS A 531 2.67 13.18 -19.52
N LYS A 532 3.06 12.79 -20.75
CA LYS A 532 4.46 12.47 -21.11
C LYS A 532 5.47 13.56 -20.71
N GLU A 533 5.08 14.84 -20.79
CA GLU A 533 5.95 15.99 -20.50
C GLU A 533 5.85 16.50 -19.07
N ARG A 534 4.79 16.13 -18.33
CA ARG A 534 4.53 16.64 -16.97
C ARG A 534 4.04 15.52 -16.07
N VAL A 535 4.89 15.14 -15.12
CA VAL A 535 4.60 14.17 -14.05
C VAL A 535 4.67 14.93 -12.72
N PRO A 536 3.53 15.40 -12.17
CA PRO A 536 3.54 16.35 -11.06
C PRO A 536 3.99 15.74 -9.72
N ARG A 537 3.71 14.45 -9.48
CA ARG A 537 4.09 13.66 -8.29
C ARG A 537 4.11 12.17 -8.66
N SER A 538 5.23 11.46 -8.51
CA SER A 538 5.29 10.00 -8.78
C SER A 538 6.04 9.24 -7.69
N CYS A 539 5.58 8.02 -7.41
CA CYS A 539 6.22 7.10 -6.47
C CYS A 539 6.92 5.94 -7.21
N GLU A 540 7.77 6.28 -8.17
CA GLU A 540 8.43 5.32 -9.07
C GLU A 540 9.35 4.33 -8.33
N HIS A 541 9.94 4.74 -7.21
CA HIS A 541 10.81 3.89 -6.39
C HIS A 541 10.09 2.66 -5.82
N SER A 542 8.76 2.69 -5.70
CA SER A 542 7.96 1.54 -5.32
C SER A 542 8.01 0.39 -6.35
N LEU A 543 8.41 0.64 -7.60
CA LEU A 543 8.61 -0.40 -8.63
C LEU A 543 9.86 -1.24 -8.41
N LEU A 544 10.81 -0.77 -7.59
CA LEU A 544 12.05 -1.47 -7.27
C LEU A 544 11.89 -2.46 -6.11
N ALA A 545 10.64 -2.66 -5.64
CA ALA A 545 10.33 -3.59 -4.58
C ALA A 545 10.47 -5.04 -5.06
N ASN A 546 11.37 -5.79 -4.43
CA ASN A 546 11.58 -7.23 -4.61
C ASN A 546 11.53 -7.91 -3.23
N ASP A 547 11.47 -9.25 -3.17
CA ASP A 547 11.38 -10.01 -1.91
C ASP A 547 12.45 -9.64 -0.87
N THR A 548 13.64 -9.22 -1.31
CA THR A 548 14.77 -8.80 -0.48
C THR A 548 14.93 -7.28 -0.36
N ARG A 549 14.24 -6.48 -1.17
CA ARG A 549 14.40 -5.02 -1.27
C ARG A 549 13.05 -4.33 -1.07
N TYR A 550 12.86 -3.72 0.10
CA TYR A 550 11.68 -2.92 0.42
C TYR A 550 12.01 -1.43 0.29
N PRO A 551 11.65 -0.75 -0.82
CA PRO A 551 11.82 0.69 -0.94
C PRO A 551 10.99 1.41 0.12
N ARG A 552 11.35 2.66 0.42
CA ARG A 552 10.56 3.49 1.34
C ARG A 552 9.13 3.62 0.80
N PRO A 553 8.10 3.70 1.66
CA PRO A 553 6.73 3.99 1.21
C PRO A 553 6.60 5.35 0.53
N CYS A 554 5.55 5.50 -0.28
CA CYS A 554 5.18 6.76 -0.91
C CYS A 554 4.81 7.79 0.17
N SER A 555 5.40 8.98 0.12
CA SER A 555 5.06 10.07 1.05
C SER A 555 3.90 10.92 0.53
N LEU A 556 3.33 11.79 1.37
CA LEU A 556 2.30 12.77 0.95
C LEU A 556 2.77 13.75 -0.14
N ALA A 557 4.09 13.95 -0.28
CA ALA A 557 4.64 14.76 -1.38
C ALA A 557 4.60 14.05 -2.74
N GLU A 558 4.56 12.72 -2.75
CA GLU A 558 4.57 11.85 -3.93
C GLU A 558 3.19 11.23 -4.22
N SER A 559 2.17 11.58 -3.42
CA SER A 559 0.84 10.98 -3.45
C SER A 559 -0.27 12.00 -3.26
N PHE A 560 -1.52 11.54 -3.36
CA PHE A 560 -2.75 12.32 -3.30
C PHE A 560 -3.66 11.77 -2.22
N LEU A 561 -4.05 12.62 -1.27
CA LEU A 561 -5.03 12.30 -0.24
C LEU A 561 -6.31 13.10 -0.50
N THR A 562 -7.43 12.40 -0.55
CA THR A 562 -8.76 13.02 -0.75
C THR A 562 -9.25 13.79 0.47
N SER A 563 -10.09 14.80 0.24
CA SER A 563 -10.82 15.47 1.31
C SER A 563 -12.07 14.69 1.75
N GLY A 564 -12.70 14.00 0.81
CA GLY A 564 -13.92 13.19 0.98
C GLY A 564 -13.68 11.68 1.08
N ASP A 565 -14.77 10.91 0.93
CA ASP A 565 -14.82 9.44 0.92
C ASP A 565 -14.60 8.83 -0.48
N SER A 566 -14.45 9.67 -1.51
CA SER A 566 -14.43 9.29 -2.91
C SER A 566 -13.34 10.01 -3.71
N LEU A 567 -12.71 9.27 -4.63
CA LEU A 567 -11.72 9.75 -5.60
C LEU A 567 -12.11 9.25 -6.99
N THR A 568 -11.87 10.05 -8.03
CA THR A 568 -12.04 9.61 -9.42
C THR A 568 -10.76 9.80 -10.22
N LEU A 569 -10.32 8.76 -10.93
CA LEU A 569 -9.31 8.87 -11.98
C LEU A 569 -9.99 8.95 -13.35
N GLU A 570 -9.50 9.84 -14.21
CA GLU A 570 -10.00 10.01 -15.57
C GLU A 570 -8.84 9.86 -16.54
N LEU A 571 -8.84 8.76 -17.31
CA LEU A 571 -7.91 8.51 -18.41
C LEU A 571 -8.58 8.95 -19.71
N LYS A 572 -8.05 9.99 -20.36
CA LYS A 572 -8.52 10.44 -21.68
C LYS A 572 -7.48 10.10 -22.74
N LEU A 573 -7.94 9.44 -23.81
CA LEU A 573 -7.14 9.04 -24.94
C LEU A 573 -7.59 9.82 -26.18
N ALA A 574 -6.66 10.49 -26.89
CA ALA A 574 -6.96 11.03 -28.21
C ALA A 574 -6.85 9.94 -29.29
N ASP A 575 -5.75 9.19 -29.27
CA ASP A 575 -5.47 8.12 -30.23
C ASP A 575 -5.80 6.74 -29.64
N SER A 576 -6.05 5.76 -30.52
CA SER A 576 -6.26 4.36 -30.13
C SER A 576 -5.06 3.81 -29.35
N SER A 577 -5.33 3.09 -28.25
CA SER A 577 -4.27 2.56 -27.39
C SER A 577 -3.46 1.44 -28.04
N ALA A 578 -3.95 0.85 -29.14
CA ALA A 578 -3.22 -0.13 -29.94
C ALA A 578 -2.04 0.52 -30.70
N LEU A 579 -2.23 1.74 -31.20
CA LEU A 579 -1.18 2.50 -31.91
C LEU A 579 -0.25 3.20 -30.93
N ARG A 580 -0.84 3.83 -29.90
CA ARG A 580 -0.10 4.57 -28.88
C ARG A 580 -0.42 3.97 -27.52
N PRO A 581 0.36 2.98 -27.05
CA PRO A 581 0.10 2.32 -25.79
C PRO A 581 0.19 3.33 -24.63
N VAL A 582 -0.88 3.39 -23.84
CA VAL A 582 -0.92 4.14 -22.59
C VAL A 582 -1.01 3.15 -21.45
N THR A 583 0.03 3.13 -20.63
CA THR A 583 0.11 2.25 -19.46
C THR A 583 0.25 3.10 -18.21
N PHE A 584 -0.58 2.82 -17.22
CA PHE A 584 -0.43 3.43 -15.91
C PHE A 584 -0.59 2.39 -14.81
N LYS A 585 0.08 2.64 -13.69
CA LYS A 585 0.01 1.83 -12.49
C LYS A 585 -0.10 2.75 -11.30
N ALA A 586 -1.13 2.57 -10.49
CA ALA A 586 -1.36 3.36 -9.28
C ALA A 586 -1.68 2.46 -8.09
N LEU A 587 -1.22 2.88 -6.92
CA LEU A 587 -1.52 2.27 -5.63
C LEU A 587 -2.65 3.06 -4.98
N TYR A 588 -3.65 2.36 -4.45
CA TYR A 588 -4.72 2.97 -3.68
C TYR A 588 -4.84 2.31 -2.31
N GLU A 589 -5.25 3.07 -1.31
CA GLU A 589 -5.47 2.63 0.05
C GLU A 589 -6.65 3.40 0.65
N PHE A 590 -7.63 2.69 1.20
CA PHE A 590 -8.75 3.29 1.93
C PHE A 590 -8.34 3.48 3.39
N VAL A 591 -8.10 4.73 3.79
CA VAL A 591 -7.68 5.10 5.15
C VAL A 591 -8.92 5.27 6.03
N ASP A 592 -9.06 4.43 7.05
CA ASP A 592 -10.12 4.52 8.06
C ASP A 592 -9.76 5.55 9.13
N LEU A 593 -10.51 6.64 9.19
CA LEU A 593 -10.36 7.70 10.19
C LEU A 593 -11.24 7.46 11.42
N HIS A 594 -12.00 6.37 11.45
CA HIS A 594 -12.84 6.04 12.60
C HIS A 594 -11.98 5.68 13.81
N VAL A 595 -12.31 6.29 14.95
CA VAL A 595 -11.71 5.95 16.23
C VAL A 595 -12.84 5.84 17.25
N ASP A 596 -12.88 4.74 17.98
CA ASP A 596 -13.90 4.48 19.00
C ASP A 596 -13.74 5.42 20.20
N GLY A 597 -14.86 5.92 20.75
CA GLY A 597 -14.89 6.74 21.97
C GLY A 597 -14.75 8.26 21.74
N GLU A 598 -14.86 9.03 22.82
CA GLU A 598 -14.80 10.50 22.76
C GLU A 598 -13.34 10.99 22.85
N PRO A 599 -12.95 12.09 22.17
CA PRO A 599 -11.59 12.64 22.30
C PRO A 599 -11.25 13.00 23.75
N PHE A 600 -10.05 12.64 24.20
CA PHE A 600 -9.58 12.88 25.57
C PHE A 600 -8.09 13.26 25.60
N GLY A 601 -7.75 14.38 26.23
CA GLY A 601 -6.35 14.86 26.34
C GLY A 601 -5.80 15.47 25.05
N GLU A 602 -4.46 15.62 24.98
CA GLU A 602 -3.75 16.24 23.84
C GLU A 602 -3.27 15.22 22.78
N GLY A 603 -3.49 13.92 22.98
CA GLY A 603 -3.04 12.88 22.06
C GLY A 603 -4.00 12.66 20.87
N PRO A 604 -3.51 12.48 19.63
CA PRO A 604 -4.35 12.37 18.43
C PRO A 604 -5.28 11.14 18.43
N CYS A 605 -4.90 10.11 19.18
CA CYS A 605 -5.61 8.84 19.32
C CYS A 605 -6.13 8.60 20.76
N SER A 606 -6.06 9.60 21.63
CA SER A 606 -6.47 9.44 23.04
C SER A 606 -7.98 9.61 23.18
N ARG A 607 -8.62 8.65 23.86
CA ARG A 607 -10.07 8.49 23.90
C ARG A 607 -10.59 8.22 25.30
N ARG A 608 -11.81 8.65 25.60
CA ARG A 608 -12.55 8.32 26.82
C ARG A 608 -13.83 7.54 26.49
N PHE A 609 -14.14 6.58 27.36
CA PHE A 609 -15.33 5.75 27.32
C PHE A 609 -16.04 5.90 28.66
N GLY A 610 -17.19 6.57 28.66
CA GLY A 610 -17.99 6.80 29.85
C GLY A 610 -19.21 5.88 29.91
N PHE A 611 -19.97 6.02 30.99
CA PHE A 611 -21.24 5.36 31.16
C PHE A 611 -22.32 6.01 30.27
N THR A 612 -22.88 5.23 29.34
CA THR A 612 -23.97 5.63 28.43
C THR A 612 -25.23 4.80 28.70
N THR A 613 -26.38 5.27 28.25
CA THR A 613 -27.66 4.54 28.38
C THR A 613 -27.67 3.18 27.68
N SER A 614 -26.86 2.99 26.62
CA SER A 614 -26.65 1.71 25.93
C SER A 614 -25.91 0.67 26.80
N ASN A 615 -25.13 1.13 27.78
CA ASN A 615 -24.23 0.31 28.60
C ASN A 615 -24.73 0.14 30.04
N LYS A 616 -26.03 0.39 30.28
CA LYS A 616 -26.67 0.26 31.61
C LYS A 616 -26.79 -1.22 32.01
N VAL A 617 -26.21 -1.56 33.17
CA VAL A 617 -26.36 -2.88 33.81
C VAL A 617 -27.81 -3.00 34.29
N PRO A 618 -28.57 -4.06 33.93
CA PRO A 618 -29.94 -4.25 34.39
C PRO A 618 -29.94 -4.60 35.88
N ASP A 619 -31.00 -4.23 36.58
CA ASP A 619 -31.22 -4.68 37.96
C ASP A 619 -31.53 -6.18 37.97
N GLU A 620 -31.08 -6.88 39.01
CA GLU A 620 -31.22 -8.34 39.12
C GLU A 620 -32.69 -8.75 38.99
N GLY A 621 -33.01 -9.54 37.95
CA GLY A 621 -34.36 -10.10 37.74
C GLY A 621 -34.94 -10.01 36.31
N VAL A 622 -34.29 -9.33 35.36
CA VAL A 622 -34.78 -9.25 33.96
C VAL A 622 -33.83 -10.00 33.02
N SER A 623 -34.18 -11.25 32.66
CA SER A 623 -33.56 -12.01 31.59
C SER A 623 -33.95 -11.41 30.24
N THR A 624 -33.07 -10.60 29.67
CA THR A 624 -33.13 -10.25 28.24
C THR A 624 -32.04 -11.05 27.53
N ALA A 625 -32.43 -11.66 26.41
CA ALA A 625 -31.55 -12.38 25.52
C ALA A 625 -30.34 -11.52 25.12
N ASN A 626 -29.18 -12.19 25.04
CA ASN A 626 -27.87 -11.72 24.56
C ASN A 626 -27.05 -10.89 25.57
N GLU A 627 -26.37 -11.59 26.49
CA GLU A 627 -25.30 -11.03 27.32
C GLU A 627 -24.08 -10.56 26.50
N GLU A 628 -23.94 -11.07 25.26
CA GLU A 628 -22.89 -10.69 24.29
C GLU A 628 -23.13 -9.32 23.62
N ASP A 629 -24.39 -8.89 23.42
CA ASP A 629 -24.72 -7.61 22.74
C ASP A 629 -24.37 -6.37 23.58
N ARG A 630 -24.06 -6.54 24.88
CA ARG A 630 -23.62 -5.44 25.77
C ARG A 630 -22.13 -5.18 25.75
N GLN A 631 -21.36 -6.06 25.10
CA GLN A 631 -19.92 -5.96 25.05
C GLN A 631 -19.50 -4.97 23.96
N GLN A 632 -19.02 -3.81 24.36
CA GLN A 632 -18.57 -2.78 23.42
C GLN A 632 -17.16 -3.08 22.94
N LYS A 633 -16.94 -2.98 21.64
CA LYS A 633 -15.63 -3.18 21.01
C LYS A 633 -14.82 -1.88 21.05
N PHE A 634 -13.52 -2.00 21.22
CA PHE A 634 -12.57 -0.92 21.05
C PHE A 634 -11.31 -1.45 20.38
N ARG A 635 -10.70 -0.62 19.53
CA ARG A 635 -9.49 -1.00 18.77
C ARG A 635 -8.47 0.12 18.73
N SER A 636 -7.22 -0.24 18.42
CA SER A 636 -6.20 0.72 18.02
C SER A 636 -6.59 1.45 16.73
N PRO A 637 -6.11 2.69 16.49
CA PRO A 637 -6.48 3.47 15.31
C PRO A 637 -5.99 2.75 14.05
N ARG A 638 -6.78 2.80 12.97
CA ARG A 638 -6.38 2.27 11.65
C ARG A 638 -5.85 3.36 10.70
N ASP A 639 -5.71 4.58 11.19
CA ASP A 639 -5.17 5.69 10.43
C ASP A 639 -3.66 5.52 10.22
N VAL A 640 -3.27 5.16 9.00
CA VAL A 640 -1.89 4.94 8.56
C VAL A 640 -1.00 6.17 8.82
N PHE A 641 -1.57 7.39 8.84
CA PHE A 641 -0.83 8.62 9.09
C PHE A 641 -0.42 8.82 10.56
N LEU A 642 -0.90 7.98 11.49
CA LEU A 642 -0.41 7.95 12.87
C LEU A 642 0.81 7.03 13.05
N TYR A 643 1.09 6.18 12.06
CA TYR A 643 2.15 5.18 12.08
C TYR A 643 3.35 5.60 11.21
N GLY A 644 4.35 4.72 11.08
CA GLY A 644 5.68 5.08 10.55
C GLY A 644 5.73 5.44 9.06
N ARG A 645 4.69 5.13 8.26
CA ARG A 645 4.57 5.39 6.80
C ARG A 645 4.44 6.88 6.40
N GLY A 646 4.94 7.80 7.22
CA GLY A 646 4.86 9.25 7.01
C GLY A 646 4.23 10.02 8.18
N GLY A 647 3.86 9.32 9.26
CA GLY A 647 3.33 9.89 10.49
C GLY A 647 4.38 10.22 11.54
N ALA A 648 4.02 10.03 12.81
CA ALA A 648 4.92 10.26 13.93
C ALA A 648 5.92 9.11 14.11
N ARG A 649 7.17 9.39 14.53
CA ARG A 649 8.12 8.33 14.92
C ARG A 649 7.74 7.66 16.24
N ASN A 650 7.00 8.37 17.08
CA ASN A 650 6.54 7.92 18.39
C ASN A 650 5.03 8.17 18.49
N LEU A 651 4.27 7.15 18.86
CA LEU A 651 2.83 7.22 19.06
C LEU A 651 2.51 6.89 20.52
N SER A 652 1.72 7.73 21.18
CA SER A 652 1.24 7.50 22.54
C SER A 652 -0.26 7.77 22.60
N CYS A 653 -1.04 6.71 22.83
CA CYS A 653 -2.50 6.76 22.90
C CYS A 653 -2.96 6.34 24.30
N VAL A 654 -3.87 7.11 24.90
CA VAL A 654 -4.48 6.79 26.19
C VAL A 654 -5.98 6.54 25.99
N TYR A 655 -6.43 5.33 26.32
CA TYR A 655 -7.84 4.91 26.30
C TYR A 655 -8.35 4.85 27.73
N ARG A 656 -9.17 5.81 28.15
CA ARG A 656 -9.66 5.96 29.52
C ARG A 656 -11.09 5.46 29.64
N PHE A 657 -11.33 4.50 30.52
CA PHE A 657 -12.65 3.97 30.85
C PHE A 657 -13.08 4.53 32.21
N GLU A 658 -14.23 5.20 32.25
CA GLU A 658 -14.78 5.81 33.47
C GLU A 658 -16.09 5.12 33.85
N SER A 659 -16.09 4.45 35.02
CA SER A 659 -17.29 3.85 35.60
C SER A 659 -17.86 4.71 36.74
N PRO A 660 -19.19 4.64 36.97
CA PRO A 660 -19.80 5.10 38.21
C PRO A 660 -19.23 4.34 39.43
N PRO A 661 -19.29 4.91 40.65
CA PRO A 661 -18.64 4.35 41.83
C PRO A 661 -19.11 2.94 42.25
N ASP A 662 -20.32 2.54 41.86
CA ASP A 662 -20.90 1.22 42.18
C ASP A 662 -20.57 0.14 41.13
N LEU A 663 -19.93 0.53 40.03
CA LEU A 663 -19.58 -0.35 38.91
C LEU A 663 -18.07 -0.42 38.73
N ARG A 664 -17.60 -1.55 38.21
CA ARG A 664 -16.21 -1.77 37.80
C ARG A 664 -16.14 -2.11 36.33
N VAL A 665 -14.96 -1.90 35.74
CA VAL A 665 -14.70 -2.13 34.32
C VAL A 665 -14.08 -3.51 34.15
N LYS A 666 -14.73 -4.37 33.37
CA LYS A 666 -14.16 -5.63 32.88
C LYS A 666 -13.66 -5.42 31.46
N LEU A 667 -12.35 -5.51 31.27
CA LEU A 667 -11.65 -5.41 30.00
C LEU A 667 -11.28 -6.81 29.50
N THR A 668 -11.38 -7.02 28.20
CA THR A 668 -11.07 -8.29 27.54
C THR A 668 -10.32 -7.99 26.25
N LEU A 669 -9.00 -8.21 26.25
CA LEU A 669 -8.18 -8.04 25.05
C LEU A 669 -8.27 -9.32 24.22
N THR A 670 -8.75 -9.20 22.98
CA THR A 670 -8.94 -10.34 22.07
C THR A 670 -7.71 -10.57 21.21
N SER A 671 -7.05 -9.50 20.79
CA SER A 671 -5.85 -9.55 19.94
C SER A 671 -4.86 -8.47 20.34
N VAL A 672 -3.57 -8.82 20.39
CA VAL A 672 -2.46 -7.87 20.53
C VAL A 672 -1.37 -8.31 19.55
N VAL A 673 -1.15 -7.51 18.51
CA VAL A 673 -0.21 -7.78 17.43
C VAL A 673 0.96 -6.81 17.53
N VAL A 674 2.14 -7.35 17.82
CA VAL A 674 3.41 -6.63 17.75
C VAL A 674 4.40 -7.48 16.98
N LEU A 675 4.67 -7.06 15.74
CA LEU A 675 5.61 -7.71 14.82
C LEU A 675 6.91 -6.91 14.73
N ARG A 676 8.01 -7.62 14.41
CA ARG A 676 9.35 -7.02 14.15
C ARG A 676 9.97 -6.21 15.29
N ARG A 677 9.54 -6.41 16.54
CA ARG A 677 10.11 -5.78 17.74
C ARG A 677 10.60 -6.85 18.73
N ARG A 678 11.69 -6.56 19.45
CA ARG A 678 12.27 -7.43 20.49
C ARG A 678 11.71 -7.07 21.87
N CYS A 679 10.48 -7.48 22.11
CA CYS A 679 9.85 -7.38 23.43
C CYS A 679 9.10 -8.67 23.73
N GLU A 680 9.19 -9.20 24.93
CA GLU A 680 8.53 -10.43 25.37
C GLU A 680 7.70 -10.17 26.63
N THR A 681 6.51 -10.77 26.69
CA THR A 681 5.63 -10.67 27.85
C THR A 681 5.95 -11.80 28.83
N ARG A 682 6.42 -11.47 30.04
CA ARG A 682 6.77 -12.43 31.09
C ARG A 682 5.81 -12.31 32.26
N SER A 683 5.28 -13.44 32.75
CA SER A 683 4.50 -13.46 33.99
C SER A 683 5.43 -13.50 35.20
N SER A 684 5.39 -12.48 36.04
CA SER A 684 6.09 -12.44 37.33
C SER A 684 5.06 -12.30 38.44
N GLY A 685 4.85 -13.38 39.22
CA GLY A 685 3.96 -13.36 40.37
C GLY A 685 2.52 -12.94 40.06
N GLY A 686 1.94 -13.35 38.93
CA GLY A 686 0.56 -13.01 38.53
C GLY A 686 0.40 -11.66 37.81
N ARG A 687 1.47 -10.86 37.69
CA ARG A 687 1.51 -9.67 36.82
C ARG A 687 2.20 -10.01 35.50
N LEU A 688 1.70 -9.42 34.41
CA LEU A 688 2.33 -9.52 33.10
C LEU A 688 3.27 -8.33 32.94
N GLU A 689 4.56 -8.58 32.75
CA GLU A 689 5.57 -7.56 32.54
C GLU A 689 6.16 -7.66 31.14
N CYS A 690 6.39 -6.52 30.49
CA CYS A 690 7.15 -6.46 29.24
C CYS A 690 8.65 -6.43 29.53
N VAL A 691 9.41 -7.35 28.93
CA VAL A 691 10.87 -7.39 28.98
C VAL A 691 11.41 -7.25 27.56
N GLY A 692 12.23 -6.25 27.29
CA GLY A 692 12.73 -5.98 25.94
C GLY A 692 13.63 -4.76 25.84
N GLU A 693 14.23 -4.59 24.67
CA GLU A 693 15.10 -3.46 24.35
C GLU A 693 14.28 -2.16 24.23
N MET A 694 14.78 -1.05 24.78
CA MET A 694 13.96 0.18 24.96
C MET A 694 13.61 0.89 23.65
N THR A 695 14.43 0.73 22.61
CA THR A 695 14.21 1.33 21.29
C THR A 695 14.75 0.42 20.19
N PRO A 696 13.94 -0.02 19.21
CA PRO A 696 12.56 0.36 18.94
C PRO A 696 11.56 -0.57 19.70
N SER A 697 10.61 0.00 20.46
CA SER A 697 9.69 -0.75 21.36
C SER A 697 8.21 -0.42 21.09
N ALA A 698 7.32 -1.37 21.36
CA ALA A 698 5.87 -1.20 21.28
C ALA A 698 5.21 -1.97 22.43
N THR A 699 4.45 -1.28 23.27
CA THR A 699 3.83 -1.85 24.46
C THR A 699 2.39 -1.38 24.64
N VAL A 700 1.56 -2.30 25.12
CA VAL A 700 0.20 -2.05 25.61
C VAL A 700 0.24 -2.23 27.12
N SER A 701 0.22 -1.13 27.87
CA SER A 701 0.22 -1.16 29.33
C SER A 701 -1.15 -0.77 29.89
N LEU A 702 -1.60 -1.53 30.87
CA LEU A 702 -2.81 -1.29 31.61
C LEU A 702 -2.48 -0.53 32.89
N HIS A 703 -3.08 0.64 33.04
CA HIS A 703 -2.94 1.49 34.19
C HIS A 703 -4.29 1.66 34.90
N GLU A 704 -4.23 1.72 36.20
CA GLU A 704 -5.38 1.94 37.05
C GLU A 704 -5.24 3.27 37.77
N LYS A 705 -6.32 4.05 37.85
CA LYS A 705 -6.34 5.33 38.57
C LYS A 705 -7.35 5.27 39.72
N PRO A 706 -6.91 4.83 40.92
CA PRO A 706 -7.78 4.68 42.08
C PRO A 706 -8.41 5.99 42.55
N TRP A 707 -7.64 7.09 42.55
CA TRP A 707 -8.11 8.44 42.94
C TRP A 707 -7.58 9.51 41.98
N PRO A 708 -8.27 10.65 41.82
CA PRO A 708 -7.86 11.74 40.92
C PRO A 708 -6.45 12.30 41.20
N ASP A 709 -6.08 12.36 42.49
CA ASP A 709 -4.84 12.96 43.00
C ASP A 709 -3.64 12.00 42.94
N VAL A 710 -3.88 10.72 42.64
CA VAL A 710 -2.85 9.67 42.61
C VAL A 710 -2.43 9.42 41.17
N PRO A 711 -1.12 9.29 40.89
CA PRO A 711 -0.63 8.92 39.56
C PRO A 711 -1.15 7.54 39.14
N PRO A 712 -1.38 7.32 37.83
CA PRO A 712 -1.90 6.05 37.33
C PRO A 712 -0.89 4.91 37.53
N VAL A 713 -1.35 3.85 38.20
CA VAL A 713 -0.54 2.69 38.61
C VAL A 713 -0.55 1.63 37.51
N GLU A 714 0.63 1.19 37.06
CA GLU A 714 0.75 0.13 36.05
C GLU A 714 0.46 -1.26 36.66
N ARG A 715 -0.51 -1.99 36.09
CA ARG A 715 -0.92 -3.33 36.55
C ARG A 715 -0.34 -4.44 35.66
N HIS A 716 -0.48 -4.30 34.34
CA HIS A 716 -0.04 -5.29 33.36
C HIS A 716 0.56 -4.60 32.14
N CYS A 717 1.57 -5.21 31.52
CA CYS A 717 2.14 -4.80 30.25
C CYS A 717 2.18 -5.98 29.27
N LEU A 718 1.74 -5.76 28.04
CA LEU A 718 1.77 -6.72 26.94
C LEU A 718 2.54 -6.14 25.75
N CYS A 719 3.37 -6.95 25.09
CA CYS A 719 4.04 -6.55 23.85
C CYS A 719 4.01 -7.65 22.80
N HIS A 720 4.76 -8.74 22.96
CA HIS A 720 4.69 -9.89 22.06
C HIS A 720 4.04 -11.08 22.78
N VAL A 721 3.01 -11.66 22.16
CA VAL A 721 2.30 -12.84 22.66
C VAL A 721 2.50 -13.95 21.64
N ARG A 722 3.52 -14.79 21.86
CA ARG A 722 3.98 -15.82 20.90
C ARG A 722 3.08 -17.06 20.86
N SER A 723 2.25 -17.26 21.88
CA SER A 723 1.30 -18.37 22.01
C SER A 723 -0.12 -17.86 22.20
N GLN A 724 -1.08 -18.47 21.50
CA GLN A 724 -2.53 -18.25 21.68
C GLN A 724 -3.05 -18.60 23.09
N THR A 725 -2.18 -18.97 24.04
CA THR A 725 -2.54 -19.41 25.39
C THR A 725 -2.82 -18.26 26.37
N LEU A 726 -2.36 -17.03 26.07
CA LEU A 726 -2.50 -15.85 26.95
C LEU A 726 -3.65 -14.90 26.52
N LEU A 727 -4.24 -15.12 25.34
CA LEU A 727 -5.38 -14.36 24.82
C LEU A 727 -6.59 -15.29 24.69
N PRO A 728 -7.82 -14.86 25.03
CA PRO A 728 -8.19 -13.51 25.46
C PRO A 728 -7.75 -13.18 26.90
N PHE A 729 -7.07 -12.04 27.08
CA PHE A 729 -6.66 -11.58 28.40
C PHE A 729 -7.79 -10.77 29.03
N THR A 730 -8.34 -11.27 30.14
CA THR A 730 -9.44 -10.60 30.85
C THR A 730 -8.96 -9.97 32.16
N TYR A 731 -9.27 -8.70 32.36
CA TYR A 731 -8.93 -7.96 33.57
C TYR A 731 -10.18 -7.30 34.15
N VAL A 732 -10.33 -7.37 35.48
CA VAL A 732 -11.40 -6.69 36.23
C VAL A 732 -10.76 -5.60 37.08
N SER A 733 -11.24 -4.37 36.92
CA SER A 733 -10.73 -3.22 37.66
C SER A 733 -11.17 -3.23 39.13
N ALA A 734 -10.28 -2.76 40.00
CA ALA A 734 -10.58 -2.52 41.41
C ALA A 734 -11.10 -1.08 41.65
N SER A 735 -10.74 -0.16 40.75
CA SER A 735 -11.11 1.25 40.74
C SER A 735 -12.17 1.59 39.68
N ASN A 736 -12.62 2.84 39.73
CA ASN A 736 -13.61 3.40 38.83
C ASN A 736 -13.01 3.90 37.49
N VAL A 737 -11.68 4.08 37.44
CA VAL A 737 -11.01 4.66 36.28
C VAL A 737 -9.84 3.77 35.86
N VAL A 738 -9.89 3.31 34.63
CA VAL A 738 -8.84 2.48 34.03
C VAL A 738 -8.33 3.13 32.75
N GLU A 739 -7.02 3.12 32.54
CA GLU A 739 -6.36 3.65 31.35
C GLU A 739 -5.58 2.54 30.65
N ILE A 740 -5.85 2.30 29.38
CA ILE A 740 -4.96 1.50 28.52
C ILE A 740 -4.05 2.48 27.78
N ARG A 741 -2.74 2.30 27.89
CA ARG A 741 -1.73 3.10 27.20
C ARG A 741 -1.08 2.27 26.11
N PHE A 742 -1.21 2.74 24.89
CA PHE A 742 -0.53 2.17 23.73
C PHE A 742 0.61 3.09 23.33
N ASN A 743 1.83 2.64 23.60
CA ASN A 743 3.04 3.40 23.36
C ASN A 743 3.91 2.68 22.35
N VAL A 744 4.27 3.37 21.27
CA VAL A 744 5.16 2.89 20.24
C VAL A 744 6.28 3.91 20.04
N VAL A 745 7.53 3.45 20.15
CA VAL A 745 8.73 4.29 20.04
C VAL A 745 9.62 3.78 18.91
N GLY A 746 10.13 4.71 18.09
CA GLY A 746 11.04 4.41 16.99
C GLY A 746 10.36 3.63 15.86
N MET A 747 9.22 4.10 15.37
CA MET A 747 8.54 3.54 14.20
C MET A 747 9.36 3.75 12.93
N ASN A 748 9.50 2.67 12.15
CA ASN A 748 10.11 2.69 10.83
C ASN A 748 9.02 2.85 9.76
N ALA A 749 9.43 3.23 8.55
CA ALA A 749 8.49 3.45 7.45
C ALA A 749 7.70 2.18 7.03
N SER A 750 8.15 0.99 7.41
CA SER A 750 7.41 -0.26 7.18
C SER A 750 6.34 -0.57 8.22
N ASP A 751 6.31 0.17 9.32
CA ASP A 751 5.44 -0.13 10.47
C ASP A 751 4.08 0.56 10.28
N ASP A 752 3.02 -0.25 10.39
CA ASP A 752 1.62 0.12 10.14
C ASP A 752 0.69 -0.59 11.14
N PHE A 753 -0.62 -0.30 11.10
CA PHE A 753 -1.63 -0.93 11.97
C PHE A 753 -1.66 -2.47 11.83
N ASP A 754 -1.34 -3.03 10.67
CA ASP A 754 -1.22 -4.48 10.45
C ASP A 754 -0.08 -5.10 11.30
N THR A 755 0.97 -4.32 11.57
CA THR A 755 2.15 -4.76 12.33
C THR A 755 2.06 -4.46 13.82
N LEU A 756 1.30 -3.43 14.17
CA LEU A 756 1.17 -2.86 15.51
C LEU A 756 -0.29 -2.51 15.77
N SER A 757 -1.04 -3.45 16.35
CA SER A 757 -2.45 -3.23 16.68
C SER A 757 -2.87 -4.00 17.92
N PHE A 758 -3.98 -3.55 18.52
CA PHE A 758 -4.67 -4.32 19.53
C PHE A 758 -6.18 -4.17 19.33
N GLU A 759 -6.91 -5.21 19.66
CA GLU A 759 -8.37 -5.26 19.66
C GLU A 759 -8.85 -5.82 20.98
N GLY A 760 -9.93 -5.25 21.49
CA GLY A 760 -10.53 -5.68 22.73
C GLY A 760 -11.97 -5.26 22.87
N THR A 761 -12.52 -5.70 23.97
CA THR A 761 -13.90 -5.52 24.33
C THR A 761 -14.02 -5.18 25.80
N TRP A 762 -15.02 -4.38 26.17
CA TRP A 762 -15.19 -3.90 27.53
C TRP A 762 -16.65 -3.93 27.97
N LYS A 763 -16.88 -4.15 29.27
CA LYS A 763 -18.20 -4.09 29.90
C LYS A 763 -18.13 -3.62 31.35
N PHE A 764 -19.22 -3.04 31.87
CA PHE A 764 -19.34 -2.71 33.28
C PHE A 764 -19.94 -3.89 34.06
N ILE A 765 -19.39 -4.18 35.25
CA ILE A 765 -19.86 -5.24 36.15
C ILE A 765 -20.05 -4.68 37.58
N LYS A 766 -21.03 -5.21 38.32
CA LYS A 766 -21.19 -4.95 39.76
C LYS A 766 -20.27 -5.91 40.52
N THR A 767 -19.40 -5.39 41.38
CA THR A 767 -18.50 -6.17 42.26
C THR A 767 -18.60 -5.64 43.68
N PRO A 768 -18.46 -6.48 44.73
CA PRO A 768 -18.53 -6.02 46.12
C PRO A 768 -17.46 -4.97 46.40
N SER A 769 -17.86 -3.81 46.94
CA SER A 769 -16.94 -2.72 47.27
C SER A 769 -16.22 -2.96 48.59
N CYS A 770 -14.98 -2.48 48.68
CA CYS A 770 -14.21 -2.48 49.93
C CYS A 770 -14.84 -1.48 50.92
N SER A 771 -15.19 -1.93 52.13
CA SER A 771 -15.82 -1.13 53.18
C SER A 771 -14.85 -0.34 54.06
N LYS A 772 -13.53 -0.60 53.95
CA LYS A 772 -12.48 0.04 54.76
C LYS A 772 -11.95 1.32 54.10
N GLU A 773 -11.69 2.37 54.89
CA GLU A 773 -11.02 3.59 54.38
C GLU A 773 -9.54 3.29 54.09
N LEU A 774 -9.15 3.39 52.82
CA LEU A 774 -7.78 3.10 52.36
C LEU A 774 -6.92 4.36 52.18
N ARG A 775 -7.44 5.52 52.61
CA ARG A 775 -6.73 6.82 52.60
C ARG A 775 -6.31 7.17 54.02
N TYR A 776 -5.00 7.29 54.24
CA TYR A 776 -4.43 7.60 55.54
C TYR A 776 -3.89 9.04 55.57
N LYS A 777 -4.12 9.73 56.68
CA LYS A 777 -3.66 11.10 56.97
C LYS A 777 -3.23 11.19 58.43
N GLY A 778 -2.22 12.00 58.74
CA GLY A 778 -1.70 12.16 60.10
C GLY A 778 -0.24 12.59 60.12
N ALA A 779 0.36 12.71 61.30
CA ALA A 779 1.75 13.13 61.46
C ALA A 779 2.75 11.97 61.28
N SER A 780 2.40 10.80 61.80
CA SER A 780 3.09 9.52 61.63
C SER A 780 2.05 8.41 61.60
N GLY A 781 2.43 7.22 61.14
CA GLY A 781 1.56 6.06 61.21
C GLY A 781 2.22 4.77 60.74
N GLN A 782 1.58 3.67 61.10
CA GLN A 782 2.04 2.32 60.77
C GLN A 782 0.98 1.59 59.94
N LEU A 783 1.38 1.09 58.78
CA LEU A 783 0.56 0.26 57.91
C LEU A 783 0.94 -1.20 58.09
N VAL A 784 0.01 -1.97 58.65
CA VAL A 784 0.14 -3.41 58.83
C VAL A 784 -0.56 -4.15 57.69
N PHE A 785 0.16 -5.07 57.06
CA PHE A 785 -0.33 -5.99 56.04
C PHE A 785 -0.21 -7.42 56.53
N THR A 786 -1.33 -8.13 56.63
CA THR A 786 -1.39 -9.54 57.05
C THR A 786 -1.88 -10.40 55.89
N HIS A 787 -1.24 -11.55 55.67
CA HIS A 787 -1.68 -12.57 54.71
C HIS A 787 -1.78 -13.92 55.42
N PRO A 788 -2.86 -14.70 55.24
CA PRO A 788 -4.12 -14.35 54.55
C PRO A 788 -4.92 -13.25 55.29
N PRO A 789 -5.72 -12.44 54.56
CA PRO A 789 -6.52 -11.37 55.17
C PRO A 789 -7.64 -11.92 56.06
N HIS A 790 -8.02 -11.17 57.11
CA HIS A 790 -9.21 -11.48 57.89
C HIS A 790 -10.48 -11.45 57.01
N HIS A 791 -11.52 -12.23 57.34
CA HIS A 791 -12.73 -12.42 56.52
C HIS A 791 -13.44 -11.13 56.05
N SER A 792 -13.30 -10.00 56.77
CA SER A 792 -13.84 -8.68 56.40
C SER A 792 -12.98 -7.92 55.39
N GLU A 793 -11.73 -8.33 55.18
CA GLU A 793 -10.69 -7.62 54.42
C GLU A 793 -10.33 -8.31 53.09
N ALA A 794 -10.88 -9.50 52.82
CA ALA A 794 -10.60 -10.28 51.62
C ALA A 794 -10.89 -9.53 50.29
N ASN A 795 -11.90 -8.65 50.28
CA ASN A 795 -12.26 -7.86 49.09
C ASN A 795 -11.41 -6.58 48.92
N CYS A 796 -10.51 -6.28 49.87
CA CYS A 796 -9.68 -5.07 49.90
C CYS A 796 -8.20 -5.33 49.60
N GLU A 797 -7.77 -6.59 49.49
CA GLU A 797 -6.35 -6.98 49.33
C GLU A 797 -5.71 -6.41 48.06
N SER A 798 -6.47 -6.29 46.96
CA SER A 798 -5.99 -5.79 45.67
C SER A 798 -5.96 -4.26 45.53
N ASN A 799 -6.48 -3.53 46.54
CA ASN A 799 -6.56 -2.07 46.51
C ASN A 799 -5.30 -1.43 47.11
N PRO A 800 -4.71 -0.41 46.45
CA PRO A 800 -3.58 0.33 47.01
C PRO A 800 -4.01 1.14 48.24
N ARG A 801 -3.13 1.20 49.26
CA ARG A 801 -3.26 2.09 50.41
C ARG A 801 -2.54 3.40 50.09
N VAL A 802 -3.21 4.53 50.27
CA VAL A 802 -2.67 5.85 49.89
C VAL A 802 -2.47 6.72 51.09
N ILE A 803 -1.27 7.28 51.20
CA ILE A 803 -0.92 8.26 52.23
C ILE A 803 -1.01 9.64 51.58
N VAL A 804 -1.88 10.48 52.15
CA VAL A 804 -2.14 11.84 51.64
C VAL A 804 -1.49 12.85 52.58
N PRO A 805 -0.53 13.67 52.10
CA PRO A 805 0.11 14.65 52.96
C PRO A 805 -0.82 15.82 53.24
N SER A 806 -0.60 16.47 54.38
CA SER A 806 -1.09 17.82 54.66
C SER A 806 -0.51 18.83 53.64
N PRO A 807 -1.20 19.95 53.36
CA PRO A 807 -0.71 20.94 52.39
C PRO A 807 0.69 21.45 52.76
N ASN A 808 1.57 21.58 51.76
CA ASN A 808 2.99 21.97 51.89
C ASN A 808 3.91 21.03 52.69
N LYS A 809 3.44 19.84 53.07
CA LYS A 809 4.28 18.81 53.69
C LYS A 809 4.71 17.74 52.68
N TYR A 810 5.66 16.91 53.08
CA TYR A 810 6.23 15.79 52.34
C TYR A 810 6.05 14.52 53.15
N ILE A 811 6.14 13.35 52.51
CA ILE A 811 6.01 12.05 53.17
C ILE A 811 7.34 11.31 53.07
N TYR A 812 7.74 10.71 54.17
CA TYR A 812 8.85 9.77 54.28
C TYR A 812 8.29 8.39 54.64
N VAL A 813 8.70 7.36 53.90
CA VAL A 813 8.25 5.98 54.12
C VAL A 813 9.46 5.09 54.35
N LYS A 814 9.40 4.30 55.42
CA LYS A 814 10.46 3.41 55.90
C LYS A 814 9.97 1.97 55.84
N ILE A 815 10.65 1.13 55.06
CA ILE A 815 10.29 -0.27 54.83
C ILE A 815 11.49 -1.16 55.08
N LYS A 816 11.33 -2.23 55.86
CA LYS A 816 12.37 -3.25 56.07
C LYS A 816 12.39 -4.21 54.87
N GLY A 817 13.49 -4.25 54.14
CA GLY A 817 13.59 -5.08 52.94
C GLY A 817 14.68 -4.66 51.96
N LEU A 818 14.62 -5.26 50.78
CA LEU A 818 15.56 -5.06 49.68
C LEU A 818 14.83 -4.59 48.43
N ILE A 819 15.32 -3.56 47.76
CA ILE A 819 14.77 -3.10 46.47
C ILE A 819 15.18 -4.09 45.40
N MET A 820 14.23 -4.78 44.77
CA MET A 820 14.48 -5.70 43.65
C MET A 820 14.51 -4.99 42.30
N LYS A 821 13.61 -4.02 42.13
CA LYS A 821 13.40 -3.28 40.88
C LYS A 821 12.90 -1.90 41.23
N HIS A 822 13.46 -0.87 40.61
CA HIS A 822 12.92 0.47 40.70
C HIS A 822 12.88 1.13 39.32
N SER A 823 11.89 1.98 39.10
CA SER A 823 11.75 2.75 37.87
C SER A 823 11.59 4.23 38.20
N SER A 824 12.32 5.08 37.45
CA SER A 824 12.25 6.53 37.57
C SER A 824 11.87 7.16 36.22
N ARG A 825 10.97 8.14 36.25
CA ARG A 825 10.56 8.96 35.10
C ARG A 825 11.46 10.20 35.01
N MET A 826 12.27 10.25 33.97
CA MET A 826 13.06 11.44 33.63
C MET A 826 12.24 12.36 32.70
N GLY A 827 12.46 13.68 32.74
CA GLY A 827 11.65 14.72 32.06
C GLY A 827 11.40 14.56 30.55
N ASN A 828 12.04 13.60 29.89
CA ASN A 828 11.81 13.24 28.49
C ASN A 828 10.79 12.09 28.29
N ASN A 829 9.94 11.78 29.27
CA ASN A 829 9.00 10.63 29.28
C ASN A 829 9.68 9.24 29.17
N THR A 830 10.99 9.16 29.33
CA THR A 830 11.73 7.90 29.36
C THR A 830 11.74 7.35 30.78
N ILE A 831 11.10 6.18 30.97
CA ILE A 831 11.15 5.43 32.22
C ILE A 831 12.45 4.62 32.23
N ARG A 832 13.36 4.94 33.16
CA ARG A 832 14.56 4.13 33.40
C ARG A 832 14.25 3.12 34.48
N THR A 833 14.17 1.84 34.11
CA THR A 833 13.96 0.74 35.05
C THR A 833 15.31 0.08 35.35
N VAL A 834 15.68 0.05 36.62
CA VAL A 834 16.91 -0.58 37.11
C VAL A 834 16.52 -1.81 37.92
N ASN A 835 16.96 -2.98 37.44
CA ASN A 835 16.87 -4.23 38.20
C ASN A 835 18.16 -4.36 39.02
N THR A 836 18.05 -4.48 40.33
CA THR A 836 19.21 -4.62 41.23
C THR A 836 19.80 -6.03 41.21
N GLY A 837 19.17 -6.98 40.50
CA GLY A 837 19.64 -8.35 40.34
C GLY A 837 19.54 -9.21 41.62
N GLN A 838 19.02 -8.64 42.70
CA GLN A 838 18.88 -9.32 43.99
C GLN A 838 17.74 -10.33 43.95
N ARG A 839 18.00 -11.56 44.41
CA ARG A 839 17.00 -12.63 44.56
C ARG A 839 16.30 -12.46 45.90
N CYS A 840 14.99 -12.65 45.91
CA CYS A 840 14.17 -12.57 47.10
C CYS A 840 13.70 -13.97 47.48
N ASP A 841 13.96 -14.36 48.72
CA ASP A 841 13.71 -15.72 49.22
C ASP A 841 12.22 -15.98 49.47
N ILE A 842 11.46 -14.92 49.79
CA ILE A 842 10.00 -14.96 49.93
C ILE A 842 9.30 -14.54 48.65
N ALA A 843 8.03 -14.92 48.45
CA ALA A 843 7.21 -14.56 47.29
C ALA A 843 6.39 -13.26 47.49
N THR A 844 6.30 -12.76 48.73
CA THR A 844 5.58 -11.52 49.07
C THR A 844 6.32 -10.28 48.59
N ARG A 845 5.62 -9.29 48.02
CA ARG A 845 6.22 -8.04 47.49
C ARG A 845 5.46 -6.82 48.01
N ILE A 846 6.18 -5.78 48.37
CA ILE A 846 5.62 -4.44 48.68
C ILE A 846 6.03 -3.51 47.56
N ILE A 847 5.08 -2.80 46.95
CA ILE A 847 5.35 -1.90 45.84
C ILE A 847 4.95 -0.49 46.25
N VAL A 848 5.87 0.45 46.09
CA VAL A 848 5.65 1.86 46.43
C VAL A 848 5.61 2.67 45.15
N HIS A 849 4.57 3.48 44.98
CA HIS A 849 4.34 4.36 43.84
C HIS A 849 4.31 5.82 44.29
N THR A 850 5.16 6.62 43.67
CA THR A 850 5.17 8.10 43.72
C THR A 850 4.92 8.66 42.31
N ALA A 851 4.95 9.98 42.10
CA ALA A 851 4.60 10.54 40.78
C ALA A 851 5.63 10.23 39.69
N LEU A 852 6.90 10.13 40.05
CA LEU A 852 8.04 9.90 39.16
C LEU A 852 8.78 8.60 39.47
N TYR A 853 8.68 8.07 40.70
CA TYR A 853 9.41 6.88 41.13
C TYR A 853 8.50 5.72 41.55
N THR A 854 8.82 4.51 41.11
CA THR A 854 8.17 3.28 41.62
C THR A 854 9.21 2.25 42.03
N ALA A 855 9.02 1.58 43.16
CA ALA A 855 9.96 0.59 43.68
C ALA A 855 9.23 -0.69 44.12
N VAL A 856 9.77 -1.83 43.70
CA VAL A 856 9.36 -3.18 44.12
C VAL A 856 10.34 -3.67 45.19
N ILE A 857 9.82 -3.89 46.38
CA ILE A 857 10.58 -4.22 47.58
C ILE A 857 10.26 -5.66 47.98
N CYS A 858 11.32 -6.44 48.21
CA CYS A 858 11.29 -7.72 48.89
C CYS A 858 11.31 -7.46 50.40
N PRO A 859 10.23 -7.76 51.14
CA PRO A 859 10.30 -7.68 52.59
C PRO A 859 11.24 -8.75 53.13
N THR A 860 12.03 -8.42 54.16
CA THR A 860 12.88 -9.40 54.85
C THR A 860 12.52 -9.41 56.34
N PRO A 861 12.09 -10.55 56.91
CA PRO A 861 11.71 -10.61 58.33
C PRO A 861 12.93 -10.55 59.27
N ASN A 862 14.13 -10.93 58.81
CA ASN A 862 15.36 -10.85 59.61
C ASN A 862 16.07 -9.49 59.45
N SER A 863 16.23 -8.80 60.58
CA SER A 863 16.81 -7.47 60.71
C SER A 863 18.34 -7.50 60.66
N TYR A 864 18.92 -7.35 59.47
CA TYR A 864 20.25 -6.74 59.35
C TYR A 864 20.06 -5.23 59.18
N ARG A 865 20.84 -4.41 59.90
CA ARG A 865 20.76 -2.93 59.84
C ARG A 865 20.95 -2.36 58.42
N ASP A 866 21.49 -3.17 57.50
CA ASP A 866 21.77 -2.81 56.11
C ASP A 866 20.62 -3.09 55.11
N HIS A 867 19.44 -3.52 55.57
CA HIS A 867 18.29 -3.85 54.71
C HIS A 867 17.08 -2.93 54.99
N LEU A 868 17.30 -1.63 54.85
CA LEU A 868 16.28 -0.59 55.00
C LEU A 868 16.05 0.13 53.66
N VAL A 869 14.79 0.21 53.24
CA VAL A 869 14.36 0.97 52.06
C VAL A 869 13.66 2.25 52.50
N GLU A 870 14.17 3.36 52.01
CA GLU A 870 13.70 4.71 52.28
C GLU A 870 13.11 5.32 51.01
N VAL A 871 11.87 5.78 51.06
CA VAL A 871 11.18 6.40 49.92
C VAL A 871 10.62 7.75 50.35
N PHE A 872 10.88 8.78 49.55
CA PHE A 872 10.41 10.14 49.79
C PHE A 872 9.31 10.52 48.78
N SER A 873 8.40 11.39 49.21
CA SER A 873 7.45 12.05 48.31
C SER A 873 8.19 13.00 47.36
N GLU A 874 7.58 13.25 46.21
CA GLU A 874 8.15 14.09 45.16
C GLU A 874 8.54 15.49 45.62
N GLY A 875 9.70 15.94 45.14
CA GLY A 875 10.26 17.23 45.50
C GLY A 875 10.87 17.28 46.91
N TRP A 876 11.38 16.18 47.46
CA TRP A 876 12.31 16.16 48.60
C TRP A 876 13.71 15.75 48.13
N HIS A 877 14.77 16.46 48.53
CA HIS A 877 16.15 16.16 48.15
C HIS A 877 17.07 16.31 49.35
N LEU A 878 17.89 15.29 49.64
CA LEU A 878 18.95 15.36 50.63
C LEU A 878 20.21 15.96 49.98
N LYS A 879 20.82 16.97 50.60
CA LYS A 879 22.14 17.47 50.18
C LYS A 879 23.16 16.37 50.51
N SER A 880 23.72 15.72 49.51
CA SER A 880 24.69 14.64 49.72
C SER A 880 26.07 15.21 50.02
N ASP A 881 26.55 15.03 51.26
CA ASP A 881 27.98 15.06 51.57
C ASP A 881 28.62 13.74 51.15
N GLN A 882 29.81 13.83 50.57
CA GLN A 882 30.56 12.74 49.93
C GLN A 882 30.94 11.65 50.95
N ASN A 883 30.23 10.50 50.98
CA ASN A 883 30.82 9.15 51.15
C ASN A 883 29.87 7.93 51.35
N HIS A 884 28.54 8.03 51.22
CA HIS A 884 27.68 6.81 51.24
C HIS A 884 27.13 6.45 49.85
N VAL A 885 27.35 5.19 49.46
CA VAL A 885 26.96 4.61 48.16
C VAL A 885 25.47 4.25 48.18
N ILE A 886 24.58 5.20 47.87
CA ILE A 886 23.19 4.90 47.43
C ILE A 886 22.75 5.93 46.36
N ILE A 887 22.56 5.42 45.12
CA ILE A 887 21.86 5.98 43.94
C ILE A 887 22.24 7.41 43.50
N ARG A 888 23.11 7.47 42.48
CA ARG A 888 23.81 8.68 41.98
C ARG A 888 23.11 9.50 40.88
N ASP A 889 21.83 9.31 40.58
CA ASP A 889 21.20 9.95 39.40
C ASP A 889 19.85 10.61 39.70
N MET A 890 19.76 11.55 40.64
CA MET A 890 18.59 12.44 40.78
C MET A 890 18.98 13.81 41.35
N ALA A 891 19.44 14.72 40.50
CA ALA A 891 19.56 16.14 40.85
C ALA A 891 19.24 17.00 39.63
N PHE A 892 18.00 17.46 39.53
CA PHE A 892 17.63 18.63 38.72
C PHE A 892 16.89 19.63 39.60
N ASP A 893 17.38 20.86 39.58
CA ASP A 893 17.08 21.95 40.53
C ASP A 893 15.82 22.75 40.16
N LYS A 894 14.76 22.09 39.66
CA LYS A 894 13.50 22.76 39.33
C LYS A 894 12.33 21.97 39.88
N LEU A 895 11.38 22.66 40.53
CA LEU A 895 10.01 22.16 40.66
C LEU A 895 9.58 21.69 39.26
N GLU A 896 9.50 20.38 39.04
CA GLU A 896 8.95 19.86 37.80
C GLU A 896 7.43 20.03 37.88
N ILE A 897 7.01 21.07 37.19
CA ILE A 897 5.63 21.42 36.94
C ILE A 897 5.15 20.50 35.81
N ASP A 898 3.96 19.91 35.93
CA ASP A 898 3.30 19.18 34.83
C ASP A 898 3.25 20.08 33.57
N ARG A 899 3.11 19.52 32.36
CA ARG A 899 3.07 20.28 31.09
C ARG A 899 2.06 21.45 31.11
N LEU A 900 1.10 21.40 32.04
CA LEU A 900 0.01 22.36 32.27
C LEU A 900 0.26 23.42 33.37
N GLY A 901 1.44 23.51 33.99
CA GLY A 901 1.67 24.52 35.02
C GLY A 901 1.34 24.10 36.46
N LYS A 902 1.07 22.81 36.74
CA LYS A 902 0.64 22.30 38.07
C LYS A 902 1.72 21.51 38.82
N GLU A 903 1.77 21.66 40.14
CA GLU A 903 2.63 20.85 41.03
C GLU A 903 2.28 19.36 40.95
N LEU A 904 3.30 18.49 40.89
CA LEU A 904 3.12 17.03 40.97
C LEU A 904 2.52 16.62 42.33
N PRO A 905 1.68 15.56 42.37
CA PRO A 905 1.09 15.10 43.61
C PRO A 905 2.17 14.52 44.54
N ARG A 906 2.19 14.99 45.79
CA ARG A 906 3.11 14.51 46.85
C ARG A 906 2.60 13.25 47.56
N THR A 907 1.53 12.64 47.06
CA THR A 907 0.92 11.43 47.63
C THR A 907 1.75 10.18 47.32
N ILE A 908 1.82 9.24 48.26
CA ILE A 908 2.48 7.95 48.07
C ILE A 908 1.41 6.85 48.13
N ALA A 909 1.39 5.96 47.14
CA ALA A 909 0.53 4.80 47.09
C ALA A 909 1.36 3.53 47.32
N ILE A 910 0.90 2.66 48.22
CA ILE A 910 1.57 1.42 48.60
C ILE A 910 0.66 0.25 48.27
N GLU A 911 1.18 -0.68 47.47
CA GLU A 911 0.54 -1.95 47.14
C GLU A 911 1.22 -3.09 47.90
N PHE A 912 0.40 -4.04 48.37
CA PHE A 912 0.87 -5.24 49.02
C PHE A 912 0.43 -6.46 48.21
N TYR A 913 1.37 -7.36 47.95
CA TYR A 913 1.12 -8.63 47.28
C TYR A 913 1.59 -9.77 48.19
N GLY A 914 0.68 -10.25 49.04
CA GLY A 914 0.92 -11.37 49.96
C GLY A 914 0.73 -12.70 49.26
N LYS A 915 1.71 -13.59 49.39
CA LYS A 915 1.60 -15.02 48.99
C LYS A 915 1.95 -15.97 50.11
N GLU A 916 2.76 -15.48 51.05
CA GLU A 916 3.25 -16.24 52.18
C GLU A 916 2.67 -15.68 53.45
N GLU A 917 2.36 -16.57 54.38
CA GLU A 917 1.75 -16.21 55.65
C GLU A 917 2.72 -15.36 56.48
N GLY A 918 2.27 -14.19 56.92
CA GLY A 918 3.11 -13.27 57.66
C GLY A 918 2.52 -11.87 57.82
N GLU A 919 3.09 -11.12 58.75
CA GLU A 919 2.75 -9.73 59.03
C GLU A 919 3.90 -8.82 58.58
N TYR A 920 3.57 -7.84 57.74
CA TYR A 920 4.52 -6.91 57.14
C TYR A 920 4.13 -5.48 57.48
N VAL A 921 5.13 -4.71 57.90
CA VAL A 921 4.91 -3.39 58.50
C VAL A 921 5.62 -2.31 57.69
N VAL A 922 4.89 -1.24 57.37
CA VAL A 922 5.41 -0.06 56.70
C VAL A 922 5.15 1.16 57.58
N ASN A 923 6.21 1.88 57.95
CA ASN A 923 6.11 3.10 58.75
C ASN A 923 6.19 4.32 57.83
N TRP A 924 5.47 5.38 58.17
CA TRP A 924 5.53 6.64 57.43
C TRP A 924 5.47 7.85 58.37
N LEU A 925 6.05 8.96 57.91
CA LEU A 925 6.24 10.20 58.65
C LEU A 925 6.01 11.41 57.74
N GLU A 926 5.30 12.44 58.22
CA GLU A 926 5.18 13.73 57.55
C GLU A 926 6.41 14.61 57.83
N LEU A 927 7.04 15.09 56.76
CA LEU A 927 8.20 15.97 56.80
C LEU A 927 7.83 17.41 56.36
N THR A 928 8.53 18.39 56.93
CA THR A 928 8.49 19.78 56.45
C THR A 928 9.89 20.28 56.14
N ARG A 929 10.03 20.96 54.98
CA ARG A 929 11.32 21.53 54.54
C ARG A 929 11.72 22.70 55.42
N ARG A 930 13.01 22.80 55.71
CA ARG A 930 13.62 24.02 56.24
C ARG A 930 13.42 25.17 55.24
N ARG A 931 13.14 26.38 55.74
CA ARG A 931 13.28 27.59 54.91
C ARG A 931 14.76 27.92 54.80
N ASP A 932 15.32 27.77 53.60
CA ASP A 932 16.66 28.27 53.31
C ASP A 932 16.62 29.80 53.41
N VAL A 933 17.34 30.34 54.41
CA VAL A 933 17.58 31.79 54.49
C VAL A 933 18.64 32.09 53.42
N PRO A 934 18.38 32.99 52.45
CA PRO A 934 19.35 33.30 51.41
C PRO A 934 20.63 33.88 52.03
N PRO A 935 21.83 33.60 51.45
CA PRO A 935 23.13 33.97 52.01
C PRO A 935 23.46 35.46 51.82
N ASN A 936 22.46 36.33 51.71
CA ASN A 936 22.66 37.77 51.58
C ASN A 936 22.35 38.41 52.94
N GLY A 937 23.42 38.69 53.68
CA GLY A 937 23.42 39.14 55.08
C GLY A 937 22.77 40.50 55.31
N LEU A 938 21.44 40.54 55.41
CA LEU A 938 20.70 41.69 55.93
C LEU A 938 19.37 41.23 56.56
N SER A 939 19.46 40.59 57.74
CA SER A 939 18.37 40.57 58.73
C SER A 939 18.90 40.15 60.11
N LEU A 940 19.74 41.01 60.71
CA LEU A 940 19.65 41.19 62.17
C LEU A 940 18.32 41.90 62.43
N PHE A 941 17.58 41.49 63.46
CA PHE A 941 16.28 42.05 63.91
C PHE A 941 15.00 41.46 63.29
N LEU A 942 14.82 40.14 63.37
CA LEU A 942 13.52 39.57 63.77
C LEU A 942 13.73 38.15 64.33
N MET A 943 13.83 38.02 65.65
CA MET A 943 13.70 36.70 66.28
C MET A 943 12.26 36.21 66.09
N LYS A 944 12.04 35.43 65.03
CA LYS A 944 10.92 34.49 64.97
C LYS A 944 11.50 33.11 65.20
N THR A 945 11.42 32.69 66.46
CA THR A 945 11.52 31.30 66.89
C THR A 945 10.56 30.46 66.06
N ASP A 946 11.07 29.83 65.01
CA ASP A 946 10.55 28.59 64.42
C ASP A 946 11.67 27.98 63.55
N ASP A 947 12.90 28.03 64.05
CA ASP A 947 13.91 27.04 63.66
C ASP A 947 13.45 25.71 64.28
N CYS A 948 12.78 24.89 63.46
CA CYS A 948 12.69 23.44 63.57
C CYS A 948 13.02 22.83 64.96
N ARG A 949 12.16 23.05 65.97
CA ARG A 949 12.45 22.63 67.37
C ARG A 949 12.64 21.12 67.51
N TYR A 950 11.92 20.36 66.68
CA TYR A 950 11.95 18.91 66.60
C TYR A 950 12.56 18.53 65.25
N ARG A 951 13.90 18.43 65.24
CA ARG A 951 14.71 18.25 64.03
C ARG A 951 15.22 16.83 63.95
N CYS A 952 15.06 16.22 62.78
CA CYS A 952 15.77 14.99 62.44
C CYS A 952 16.98 15.33 61.55
N PRO A 953 18.21 15.30 62.10
CA PRO A 953 19.40 15.83 61.42
C PRO A 953 19.72 15.09 60.12
N GLU A 954 19.50 13.77 60.09
CA GLU A 954 19.82 12.90 58.95
C GLU A 954 18.91 13.13 57.75
N LEU A 955 17.66 13.51 58.00
CA LEU A 955 16.67 13.78 56.95
C LEU A 955 16.67 15.26 56.55
N ASP A 956 17.44 16.11 57.23
CA ASP A 956 17.39 17.58 57.20
C ASP A 956 15.94 18.14 57.20
N ALA A 957 15.10 17.54 58.04
CA ALA A 957 13.66 17.76 58.08
C ALA A 957 13.14 18.16 59.46
N CYS A 958 12.03 18.89 59.48
CA CYS A 958 11.25 19.14 60.68
C CYS A 958 10.08 18.17 60.77
N ILE A 959 9.95 17.55 61.94
CA ILE A 959 8.89 16.59 62.26
C ILE A 959 7.86 17.20 63.20
N ASN A 960 6.68 16.59 63.29
CA ASN A 960 5.60 17.11 64.12
C ASN A 960 5.93 16.90 65.61
N PRO A 961 5.66 17.87 66.51
CA PRO A 961 5.82 17.71 67.97
C PRO A 961 5.15 16.47 68.56
N SER A 962 4.09 15.95 67.94
CA SER A 962 3.37 14.76 68.43
C SER A 962 4.14 13.44 68.28
N VAL A 963 5.21 13.45 67.47
CA VAL A 963 6.02 12.27 67.11
C VAL A 963 7.38 12.31 67.81
N TRP A 964 7.54 13.21 68.77
CA TRP A 964 8.78 13.36 69.52
C TRP A 964 8.58 12.75 70.91
N CYS A 965 9.37 11.75 71.29
CA CYS A 965 9.20 11.00 72.53
C CYS A 965 7.87 10.22 72.62
N ASP A 966 7.39 9.67 71.52
CA ASP A 966 6.18 8.84 71.46
C ASP A 966 6.45 7.33 71.66
N GLY A 967 7.73 6.96 71.80
CA GLY A 967 8.21 5.61 72.03
C GLY A 967 8.52 4.82 70.75
N ILE A 968 8.47 5.44 69.57
CA ILE A 968 8.75 4.82 68.27
C ILE A 968 9.93 5.53 67.60
N GLU A 969 10.93 4.77 67.14
CA GLU A 969 12.06 5.31 66.36
C GLU A 969 11.64 5.63 64.91
N ASP A 970 11.03 6.80 64.73
CA ASP A 970 10.58 7.30 63.42
C ASP A 970 11.72 7.94 62.63
N CYS A 971 12.69 8.57 63.31
CA CYS A 971 13.91 9.06 62.66
C CYS A 971 14.98 7.97 62.54
N PRO A 972 15.81 7.95 61.46
CA PRO A 972 16.71 6.84 61.18
C PRO A 972 17.76 6.58 62.30
N SER A 973 18.18 7.64 62.97
CA SER A 973 19.10 7.67 64.12
C SER A 973 18.45 7.41 65.48
N GLY A 974 17.12 7.38 65.56
CA GLY A 974 16.39 7.29 66.82
C GLY A 974 16.57 8.51 67.74
N VAL A 975 16.94 9.68 67.18
CA VAL A 975 17.17 10.92 67.94
C VAL A 975 15.88 11.47 68.56
N ASP A 976 14.75 11.21 67.91
CA ASP A 976 13.39 11.49 68.38
C ASP A 976 13.06 10.81 69.71
N GLU A 977 13.71 9.68 70.02
CA GLU A 977 13.54 8.92 71.27
C GLU A 977 14.78 8.95 72.18
N ALA A 978 15.80 9.75 71.83
CA ALA A 978 17.03 9.79 72.59
C ALA A 978 16.81 10.36 74.01
N LEU A 979 17.36 9.66 75.01
CA LEU A 979 17.25 9.98 76.44
C LEU A 979 17.69 11.43 76.79
N SER A 980 18.58 12.03 75.98
CA SER A 980 19.07 13.40 76.13
C SER A 980 18.01 14.46 75.85
N HIS A 981 17.03 14.16 75.00
CA HIS A 981 15.99 15.11 74.58
C HIS A 981 14.61 14.80 75.18
N CYS A 982 14.35 13.55 75.56
CA CYS A 982 13.07 13.11 76.15
C CYS A 982 13.02 13.11 77.69
N SER A 983 14.13 13.38 78.38
CA SER A 983 14.13 13.41 79.85
C SER A 983 13.57 14.73 80.41
N LEU A 984 12.41 14.64 81.07
CA LEU A 984 11.73 15.77 81.73
C LEU A 984 12.61 16.50 82.78
N LEU A 985 13.64 15.83 83.31
CA LEU A 985 14.49 16.33 84.40
C LEU A 985 15.47 17.43 83.96
N LEU A 986 15.81 17.54 82.67
CA LEU A 986 16.82 18.48 82.13
C LEU A 986 16.21 19.69 81.40
N ASN A 987 14.88 19.77 81.29
CA ASN A 987 14.17 20.84 80.58
C ASN A 987 13.63 21.96 81.50
N LEU A 988 14.06 22.02 82.76
CA LEU A 988 13.71 23.13 83.65
C LEU A 988 14.51 24.40 83.25
N PRO A 989 13.85 25.55 83.02
CA PRO A 989 14.52 26.79 82.64
C PRO A 989 15.67 27.13 83.61
N PRO A 990 16.82 27.64 83.14
CA PRO A 990 17.96 27.99 83.99
C PRO A 990 17.59 28.99 85.10
N LEU A 991 16.46 29.69 84.94
CA LEU A 991 15.86 30.59 85.92
C LEU A 991 15.36 29.87 87.17
N TYR A 992 14.81 28.66 87.06
CA TYR A 992 14.38 27.86 88.22
C TYR A 992 15.55 27.19 88.95
N LEU A 993 16.58 26.76 88.20
CA LEU A 993 17.83 26.29 88.79
C LEU A 993 18.60 27.43 89.49
N ALA A 994 18.62 28.63 88.90
CA ALA A 994 19.19 29.83 89.52
C ALA A 994 18.41 30.26 90.76
N LEU A 995 17.07 30.21 90.74
CA LEU A 995 16.23 30.48 91.91
C LEU A 995 16.45 29.42 93.02
N GLY A 996 16.58 28.14 92.67
CA GLY A 996 16.90 27.07 93.61
C GLY A 996 18.28 27.22 94.27
N ILE A 997 19.30 27.58 93.48
CA ILE A 997 20.66 27.85 93.97
C ILE A 997 20.67 29.14 94.81
N SER A 998 19.96 30.19 94.41
CA SER A 998 19.84 31.42 95.19
C SER A 998 19.10 31.21 96.52
N GLY A 999 18.07 30.35 96.54
CA GLY A 999 17.36 29.95 97.75
C GLY A 999 18.26 29.17 98.72
N LEU A 1000 19.11 28.29 98.20
CA LEU A 1000 20.11 27.57 98.99
C LEU A 1000 21.21 28.50 99.53
N ILE A 1001 21.65 29.50 98.76
CA ILE A 1001 22.62 30.51 99.21
C ILE A 1001 22.00 31.41 100.29
N VAL A 1002 20.75 31.85 100.14
CA VAL A 1002 20.05 32.66 101.15
C VAL A 1002 19.82 31.85 102.44
N ALA A 1003 19.46 30.56 102.33
CA ALA A 1003 19.33 29.68 103.48
C ALA A 1003 20.68 29.43 104.19
N PHE A 1004 21.77 29.32 103.43
CA PHE A 1004 23.13 29.18 103.97
C PHE A 1004 23.63 30.46 104.65
N VAL A 1005 23.35 31.63 104.07
CA VAL A 1005 23.69 32.93 104.70
C VAL A 1005 22.85 33.19 105.94
N ALA A 1006 21.56 32.80 105.94
CA ALA A 1006 20.69 32.89 107.10
C ALA A 1006 21.13 31.94 108.23
N SER A 1007 21.57 30.73 107.92
CA SER A 1007 22.10 29.80 108.93
C SER A 1007 23.45 30.28 109.50
N VAL A 1008 24.34 30.84 108.68
CA VAL A 1008 25.60 31.46 109.14
C VAL A 1008 25.34 32.70 110.00
N LEU A 1009 24.34 33.53 109.69
CA LEU A 1009 23.95 34.68 110.51
C LEU A 1009 23.26 34.29 111.83
N LEU A 1010 22.50 33.19 111.85
CA LEU A 1010 21.94 32.62 113.07
C LEU A 1010 23.03 32.00 113.96
N ILE A 1011 24.01 31.32 113.38
CA ILE A 1011 25.19 30.79 114.10
C ILE A 1011 26.08 31.95 114.60
N TRP A 1012 26.25 33.02 113.82
CA TRP A 1012 27.01 34.22 114.23
C TRP A 1012 26.33 34.98 115.38
N ARG A 1013 25.00 35.07 115.40
CA ARG A 1013 24.22 35.64 116.52
C ARG A 1013 24.21 34.72 117.76
N ALA A 1014 24.24 33.40 117.58
CA ALA A 1014 24.37 32.44 118.68
C ALA A 1014 25.78 32.44 119.31
N CYS A 1015 26.83 32.72 118.52
CA CYS A 1015 28.22 32.74 118.99
C CYS A 1015 28.66 34.07 119.65
N LYS A 1016 27.93 35.19 119.50
CA LYS A 1016 28.29 36.49 120.12
C LYS A 1016 27.92 36.61 121.62
N ARG A 1017 27.27 35.59 122.21
CA ARG A 1017 26.77 35.64 123.61
C ARG A 1017 27.57 34.85 124.65
N ARG A 1018 28.71 34.21 124.31
CA ARG A 1018 29.56 33.54 125.32
C ARG A 1018 31.06 33.62 124.99
N ARG A 1019 31.81 34.34 125.83
CA ARG A 1019 33.25 34.18 126.15
C ARG A 1019 33.34 34.13 127.69
N PRO A 1020 34.42 33.63 128.34
CA PRO A 1020 35.74 33.16 127.86
C PRO A 1020 36.08 31.73 128.40
N ARG A 1021 37.16 31.01 128.06
CA ARG A 1021 38.60 31.19 128.40
C ARG A 1021 39.39 30.07 127.67
N SER A 1022 40.38 30.41 126.84
CA SER A 1022 41.85 30.28 127.03
C SER A 1022 42.44 28.86 126.98
N ILE A 1023 43.41 28.67 126.07
CA ILE A 1023 44.69 27.91 126.13
C ILE A 1023 45.14 27.74 124.65
N LEU A 1024 46.09 28.53 124.13
CA LEU A 1024 47.55 28.28 124.09
C LEU A 1024 47.83 26.87 123.47
N GLN A 1025 48.48 26.65 122.33
CA GLN A 1025 49.85 27.03 122.01
C GLN A 1025 50.19 26.50 120.58
N THR A 1026 50.73 27.37 119.72
CA THR A 1026 51.86 27.15 118.77
C THR A 1026 51.90 25.92 117.83
N ARG A 1027 51.95 26.16 116.51
CA ARG A 1027 53.17 26.13 115.66
C ARG A 1027 52.77 26.11 114.16
N LEU A 1028 53.16 27.15 113.42
CA LEU A 1028 54.18 27.20 112.35
C LEU A 1028 53.61 26.84 110.95
N LYS A 1029 53.62 27.83 110.03
CA LYS A 1029 54.63 28.03 108.95
C LYS A 1029 54.63 26.85 107.96
N SER A 1030 54.64 26.99 106.66
CA SER A 1030 55.01 28.06 105.71
C SER A 1030 54.71 27.44 104.33
N LEU A 1031 54.30 28.17 103.31
CA LEU A 1031 55.15 28.86 102.33
C LEU A 1031 54.15 29.71 101.49
N SER A 1032 54.24 31.03 101.37
CA SER A 1032 55.28 31.84 100.69
C SER A 1032 55.55 31.32 99.26
N SER A 1033 55.59 32.11 98.21
CA SER A 1033 55.59 33.57 98.05
C SER A 1033 55.77 33.82 96.55
N SER A 1034 55.30 34.99 96.10
CA SER A 1034 55.99 35.91 95.19
C SER A 1034 56.28 35.43 93.76
N ASP A 1035 56.11 36.23 92.70
CA ASP A 1035 56.42 37.66 92.67
C ASP A 1035 55.82 38.33 91.41
N THR A 1036 55.57 39.65 91.57
CA THR A 1036 55.59 40.74 90.55
C THR A 1036 54.70 40.61 89.31
N GLY A 1037 53.79 41.53 88.94
CA GLY A 1037 53.78 42.98 89.09
C GLY A 1037 54.21 43.66 87.77
N ILE A 1038 53.39 44.60 87.26
CA ILE A 1038 53.72 45.83 86.49
C ILE A 1038 52.87 46.07 85.21
N VAL A 1039 52.38 47.34 85.09
CA VAL A 1039 51.72 48.15 84.02
C VAL A 1039 50.24 47.83 83.67
N ASP A 1040 49.24 48.67 83.99
CA ASP A 1040 48.79 49.94 83.34
C ASP A 1040 48.62 49.80 81.81
N GLU A 1041 47.59 50.29 81.09
CA GLU A 1041 46.70 51.43 81.26
C GLU A 1041 45.45 51.31 80.33
N LYS A 1042 44.31 51.82 80.81
CA LYS A 1042 43.20 52.58 80.15
C LYS A 1042 42.78 52.41 78.66
N GLY A 1043 41.46 52.53 78.47
CA GLY A 1043 40.82 53.18 77.29
C GLY A 1043 39.68 52.35 76.68
N ILE A 1044 38.49 52.23 77.29
CA ILE A 1044 37.31 53.14 77.29
C ILE A 1044 36.70 53.43 75.89
N ILE A 1045 35.37 53.27 75.84
CA ILE A 1045 34.31 53.84 74.94
C ILE A 1045 34.22 53.17 73.55
N CYS A 1046 33.10 52.59 73.08
CA CYS A 1046 31.67 52.79 73.36
C CYS A 1046 30.96 51.52 73.83
#